data_AF-A0A1V9Y4R1-F1
#
_entry.id   AF-A0A1V9Y4R1-F1
#
_cell.length_a   1.000
_cell.length_b   1.000
_cell.length_c   1.000
_cell.angle_alpha   90.00
_cell.angle_beta   90.00
_cell.angle_gamma   90.00
#
_symmetry.space_group_name_H-M   'P 1'
#
loop_
_entity.id
_entity.type
_entity.pdbx_description
1 polymer ?
#
loop_
_entity_poly.entity_id
_entity_poly.type
_entity_poly.pdbx_seq_one_letter_code
_entity_poly.pdbx_strand_id
1 'polypeptide(L)'
;METKRNQSDEEDDIGDESSDSLPSISTGKSSRIDRKARNTSESDHKSDESSSLSLPNSFDNTPNSTPAASPAPLRTPVPSFDFALRKPRSGAPLRTDETMRKFYEIQVDKIRGQLAIALEEKKQAQITLNAQRRSFQESIASLQIKYKNEASQLKTEKAAIETQLHILEQKLKTEKLQFYDLRISPTLAQQYQKQSHDNLTLLEFVQMKVYELLEPYTKAQDASIKEIEVLSNANTSMQNKINQQTDELRQALRKIEVQKREAELADNTRIELEKQVKQLYANIQELKANAAIPPPIIPPSVEAQLKDFRHQIDMSNQARETLKMEKEQLEQKLALIIIDKEYLAKDSSHHAEKHRQLANELEAARANIRRLELSKETFLEQVAQAREESKAVFEHRMQVELAKLQDLSKKELDALRDTGKAVFERENRMLKDSRQDALQQLELANKKIQDVQQAYEDKVLEITRLDAKFTTSVAEVRNELKIKHFEIAQLSRNYEDKCQLLHQAHLEIDMLKQKVDALKLEFQKLETQTTKQINQLTLEREKIKAYEALEVEMDQAILQAGGSANEDIATSTFALIPTAPKRRFQHSITLAQKLVQAEQTIQKQGEKEEQLQSRLEQLQKELEFAKSQLSHVPQPQNYLMEKLLMKEDELDVCQTRCRQLQSSLQQQQMNAQELLNAKLALQAQLHQILNRRHELETLKAKVLETQSRISRTHPPISNAATIPPEQNSSVQSIPKWYQKLRANSPSQSIQPTN
;
A
#
# COMPACT_ATOMS: atom_id res chain seq x y z
N MET A 1 20.33 39.45 28.86
CA MET A 1 21.26 40.03 27.88
C MET A 1 20.78 39.62 26.50
N GLU A 2 20.74 40.56 25.56
CA GLU A 2 20.58 40.29 24.12
C GLU A 2 21.89 39.65 23.55
N THR A 3 22.06 39.25 22.29
CA THR A 3 21.43 39.70 21.02
C THR A 3 21.31 38.62 19.94
N LYS A 4 20.16 38.65 19.26
CA LYS A 4 19.90 38.67 17.80
C LYS A 4 20.47 37.57 16.87
N ARG A 5 19.60 37.25 15.91
CA ARG A 5 19.87 36.65 14.59
C ARG A 5 20.92 37.44 13.80
N ASN A 6 21.51 36.81 12.78
CA ASN A 6 21.28 37.26 11.41
C ASN A 6 21.37 36.10 10.40
N GLN A 7 20.74 36.30 9.24
CA GLN A 7 20.96 35.52 8.01
C GLN A 7 21.67 36.43 7.00
N SER A 8 22.47 35.85 6.12
CA SER A 8 22.90 36.46 4.86
C SER A 8 23.44 35.36 3.96
N ASP A 9 22.76 35.14 2.83
CA ASP A 9 23.27 34.35 1.71
C ASP A 9 24.28 35.20 0.92
N GLU A 10 25.31 34.60 0.34
CA GLU A 10 26.02 35.15 -0.82
C GLU A 10 26.77 34.03 -1.57
N GLU A 11 26.77 34.13 -2.90
CA GLU A 11 27.60 33.37 -3.85
C GLU A 11 29.02 34.03 -3.86
N ASP A 12 30.12 33.50 -4.42
CA ASP A 12 30.28 32.66 -5.60
C ASP A 12 31.71 32.04 -5.69
N ASP A 13 31.83 30.96 -6.47
CA ASP A 13 32.96 30.45 -7.31
C ASP A 13 34.48 30.41 -6.87
N ILE A 14 35.23 29.59 -7.63
CA ILE A 14 36.70 29.49 -7.82
C ILE A 14 37.55 28.80 -6.72
N GLY A 15 38.21 27.68 -7.08
CA GLY A 15 39.21 27.03 -6.23
C GLY A 15 39.73 25.65 -6.70
N ASP A 16 40.16 25.53 -7.96
CA ASP A 16 40.76 24.28 -8.49
C ASP A 16 42.29 24.26 -8.32
N GLU A 17 42.83 23.25 -7.63
CA GLU A 17 44.20 22.73 -7.83
C GLU A 17 44.45 21.45 -6.99
N SER A 18 44.75 20.31 -7.63
CA SER A 18 46.06 19.63 -7.49
C SER A 18 46.13 18.26 -8.18
N SER A 19 47.34 17.92 -8.62
CA SER A 19 47.77 16.77 -9.40
C SER A 19 47.96 15.49 -8.51
N ASP A 20 48.39 14.31 -8.97
CA ASP A 20 49.36 14.05 -10.05
C ASP A 20 49.44 12.60 -10.58
N SER A 21 50.07 12.50 -11.77
CA SER A 21 50.96 11.44 -12.27
C SER A 21 50.46 10.00 -12.56
N LEU A 22 50.52 9.68 -13.85
CA LEU A 22 50.76 8.33 -14.40
C LEU A 22 52.26 7.99 -14.35
N PRO A 23 52.63 6.72 -14.66
CA PRO A 23 53.64 6.54 -15.70
C PRO A 23 53.25 5.49 -16.76
N SER A 24 53.93 5.52 -17.90
CA SER A 24 53.69 4.67 -19.06
C SER A 24 54.93 3.84 -19.45
N ILE A 25 54.72 2.68 -20.08
CA ILE A 25 55.78 1.82 -20.66
C ILE A 25 55.37 1.43 -22.07
N SER A 26 56.36 1.26 -22.97
CA SER A 26 56.18 0.89 -24.37
C SER A 26 57.01 -0.34 -24.74
N THR A 27 56.61 -1.07 -25.79
CA THR A 27 57.47 -1.66 -26.86
C THR A 27 56.65 -2.59 -27.76
N GLY A 28 57.15 -2.85 -28.98
CA GLY A 28 56.62 -3.91 -29.86
C GLY A 28 56.39 -3.50 -31.33
N LYS A 29 57.30 -3.88 -32.23
CA LYS A 29 57.16 -3.74 -33.70
C LYS A 29 57.57 -5.03 -34.40
N SER A 30 56.70 -5.58 -35.26
CA SER A 30 56.99 -6.41 -36.47
C SER A 30 55.68 -7.07 -36.96
N SER A 31 55.46 -7.41 -38.24
CA SER A 31 56.23 -7.15 -39.47
C SER A 31 55.29 -7.23 -40.70
N ARG A 32 55.66 -6.60 -41.82
CA ARG A 32 54.92 -6.65 -43.10
C ARG A 32 55.21 -7.93 -43.90
N ILE A 33 54.27 -8.35 -44.77
CA ILE A 33 54.42 -8.72 -46.21
C ILE A 33 53.14 -9.45 -46.71
N ASP A 34 52.65 -9.37 -47.95
CA ASP A 34 52.57 -8.29 -48.97
C ASP A 34 51.61 -8.74 -50.11
N ARG A 35 50.92 -7.83 -50.82
CA ARG A 35 50.11 -8.03 -52.06
C ARG A 35 48.82 -8.89 -51.94
N LYS A 36 47.77 -8.76 -52.77
CA LYS A 36 47.24 -7.77 -53.77
C LYS A 36 45.77 -8.22 -54.05
N ALA A 37 44.77 -7.40 -54.43
CA ALA A 37 44.65 -5.94 -54.55
C ALA A 37 43.16 -5.51 -54.71
N ARG A 38 42.92 -4.19 -54.66
CA ARG A 38 41.89 -3.42 -55.41
C ARG A 38 40.48 -3.24 -54.80
N ASN A 39 40.31 -2.07 -54.16
CA ASN A 39 39.15 -1.14 -54.22
C ASN A 39 37.76 -1.63 -53.70
N THR A 40 36.91 -0.82 -53.03
CA THR A 40 36.89 0.65 -52.81
C THR A 40 36.06 1.03 -51.57
N SER A 41 36.09 2.32 -51.20
CA SER A 41 35.11 3.07 -50.37
C SER A 41 34.82 2.63 -48.93
N GLU A 42 35.36 3.44 -48.03
CA GLU A 42 34.92 3.80 -46.68
C GLU A 42 33.44 3.58 -46.33
N SER A 43 33.18 3.06 -45.11
CA SER A 43 32.58 3.85 -44.02
C SER A 43 32.53 3.05 -42.71
N ASP A 44 32.84 3.70 -41.59
CA ASP A 44 32.70 3.10 -40.26
C ASP A 44 31.23 3.08 -39.81
N HIS A 45 30.77 1.92 -39.32
CA HIS A 45 29.62 1.87 -38.43
C HIS A 45 29.96 1.07 -37.17
N LYS A 46 30.27 1.81 -36.10
CA LYS A 46 30.13 1.29 -34.73
C LYS A 46 28.66 1.07 -34.41
N SER A 47 28.41 0.08 -33.55
CA SER A 47 27.13 -0.15 -32.91
C SER A 47 26.75 0.97 -31.95
N ASP A 48 25.47 1.36 -31.94
CA ASP A 48 24.82 1.98 -30.79
C ASP A 48 23.43 1.37 -30.59
N GLU A 49 23.06 1.11 -29.34
CA GLU A 49 21.81 0.46 -28.96
C GLU A 49 20.74 1.51 -28.62
N SER A 50 19.60 1.57 -29.35
CA SER A 50 18.33 2.15 -28.86
C SER A 50 17.16 1.99 -29.86
N SER A 51 16.71 0.76 -30.10
CA SER A 51 15.44 0.52 -30.81
C SER A 51 14.25 0.71 -29.87
N SER A 52 13.76 1.94 -29.74
CA SER A 52 12.55 2.25 -28.99
C SER A 52 11.31 1.68 -29.69
N LEU A 53 10.53 0.85 -28.98
CA LEU A 53 9.28 0.27 -29.46
C LEU A 53 8.21 1.37 -29.63
N SER A 54 8.24 2.00 -30.80
CA SER A 54 7.29 3.02 -31.23
C SER A 54 6.02 2.33 -31.74
N LEU A 55 4.96 2.33 -30.91
CA LEU A 55 3.65 1.84 -31.31
C LEU A 55 3.09 2.67 -32.49
N PRO A 56 2.33 2.08 -33.44
CA PRO A 56 1.84 2.80 -34.59
C PRO A 56 0.83 3.89 -34.21
N ASN A 57 1.19 5.17 -34.41
CA ASN A 57 0.26 6.29 -34.35
C ASN A 57 -0.75 6.20 -35.50
N SER A 58 -1.86 5.50 -35.28
CA SER A 58 -2.98 5.39 -36.21
C SER A 58 -4.20 6.17 -35.72
N PHE A 59 -4.04 7.47 -35.48
CA PHE A 59 -5.17 8.41 -35.40
C PHE A 59 -4.78 9.89 -35.56
N ASP A 60 -3.87 10.22 -36.49
CA ASP A 60 -3.86 11.55 -37.11
C ASP A 60 -3.30 11.47 -38.53
N ASN A 61 -4.16 11.75 -39.52
CA ASN A 61 -3.80 11.77 -40.93
C ASN A 61 -4.76 12.69 -41.70
N THR A 62 -4.77 13.97 -41.33
CA THR A 62 -5.49 15.03 -42.03
C THR A 62 -4.60 15.65 -43.11
N PRO A 63 -4.76 15.31 -44.40
CA PRO A 63 -3.99 15.95 -45.45
C PRO A 63 -4.45 17.40 -45.64
N ASN A 64 -3.59 18.36 -45.28
CA ASN A 64 -3.70 19.72 -45.81
C ASN A 64 -3.38 19.67 -47.31
N SER A 65 -4.42 19.59 -48.15
CA SER A 65 -4.29 19.75 -49.60
C SER A 65 -5.53 20.38 -50.21
N THR A 66 -5.31 21.56 -50.77
CA THR A 66 -6.25 22.38 -51.54
C THR A 66 -6.75 21.65 -52.80
N PRO A 67 -8.06 21.72 -53.11
CA PRO A 67 -8.52 21.67 -54.49
C PRO A 67 -8.44 23.07 -55.11
N ALA A 68 -7.90 23.19 -56.32
CA ALA A 68 -7.78 24.46 -57.04
C ALA A 68 -8.94 24.70 -58.03
N ALA A 69 -9.36 25.97 -58.08
CA ALA A 69 -10.00 26.68 -59.19
C ALA A 69 -10.84 25.91 -60.25
N SER A 70 -12.15 26.18 -60.24
CA SER A 70 -12.95 26.38 -61.47
C SER A 70 -14.09 27.36 -61.18
N PRO A 71 -14.62 28.09 -62.20
CA PRO A 71 -14.83 29.53 -62.02
C PRO A 71 -16.14 29.99 -61.39
N ALA A 72 -16.13 31.25 -60.95
CA ALA A 72 -17.29 31.97 -60.43
C ALA A 72 -18.31 32.34 -61.54
N PRO A 73 -19.54 32.68 -61.13
CA PRO A 73 -20.15 33.93 -61.56
C PRO A 73 -20.08 35.01 -60.45
N LEU A 74 -20.05 36.27 -60.87
CA LEU A 74 -19.90 37.43 -60.01
C LEU A 74 -21.17 37.78 -59.23
N ARG A 75 -21.00 38.63 -58.19
CA ARG A 75 -22.11 39.24 -57.43
C ARG A 75 -23.11 39.93 -58.37
N THR A 76 -24.38 39.52 -58.29
CA THR A 76 -25.52 40.43 -58.51
C THR A 76 -26.12 40.81 -57.14
N PRO A 77 -26.56 42.06 -56.94
CA PRO A 77 -27.20 42.45 -55.68
C PRO A 77 -28.60 41.82 -55.59
N VAL A 78 -29.01 41.45 -54.38
CA VAL A 78 -30.38 40.97 -54.09
C VAL A 78 -31.36 42.12 -54.34
N PRO A 79 -32.30 42.01 -55.30
CA PRO A 79 -33.42 42.93 -55.40
C PRO A 79 -34.37 42.68 -54.22
N SER A 80 -34.96 43.74 -53.66
CA SER A 80 -35.91 43.60 -52.55
C SER A 80 -37.15 42.78 -52.96
N PHE A 81 -37.66 41.98 -52.04
CA PHE A 81 -38.87 41.15 -52.23
C PHE A 81 -40.16 41.99 -52.11
N ASP A 82 -40.17 43.17 -52.73
CA ASP A 82 -41.18 44.23 -52.53
C ASP A 82 -41.99 44.56 -53.80
N PHE A 83 -41.66 43.96 -54.95
CA PHE A 83 -42.21 44.35 -56.25
C PHE A 83 -43.26 43.38 -56.85
N ALA A 84 -44.02 42.70 -55.99
CA ALA A 84 -45.11 41.78 -56.40
C ALA A 84 -46.54 42.29 -56.06
N LEU A 85 -46.69 43.48 -55.44
CA LEU A 85 -47.99 44.02 -55.02
C LEU A 85 -48.54 45.13 -55.95
N ARG A 86 -48.60 44.86 -57.26
CA ARG A 86 -49.44 45.63 -58.19
C ARG A 86 -50.78 44.94 -58.44
N LYS A 87 -51.84 45.49 -57.84
CA LYS A 87 -53.25 45.08 -58.00
C LYS A 87 -53.71 45.09 -59.47
N PRO A 88 -54.37 44.03 -59.96
CA PRO A 88 -55.61 44.19 -60.73
C PRO A 88 -56.78 44.52 -59.77
N ARG A 89 -57.80 45.23 -60.27
CA ARG A 89 -59.05 45.52 -59.53
C ARG A 89 -60.15 44.53 -59.95
N SER A 90 -60.65 43.70 -59.01
CA SER A 90 -62.05 43.23 -58.98
C SER A 90 -62.30 42.30 -57.78
N GLY A 91 -63.54 42.28 -57.27
CA GLY A 91 -64.07 41.18 -56.45
C GLY A 91 -63.68 41.12 -54.97
N ALA A 92 -64.66 40.79 -54.13
CA ALA A 92 -64.48 40.18 -52.81
C ALA A 92 -64.38 38.64 -52.98
N PRO A 93 -63.78 37.83 -52.07
CA PRO A 93 -63.84 37.99 -50.61
C PRO A 93 -62.50 37.88 -49.85
N LEU A 94 -62.21 38.88 -49.00
CA LEU A 94 -60.99 38.99 -48.19
C LEU A 94 -60.83 37.95 -47.04
N ARG A 95 -61.64 36.89 -46.97
CA ARG A 95 -61.60 35.92 -45.85
C ARG A 95 -60.79 34.65 -46.13
N THR A 96 -60.81 34.11 -47.35
CA THR A 96 -60.15 32.84 -47.69
C THR A 96 -58.63 32.95 -47.70
N ASP A 97 -58.11 33.97 -48.37
CA ASP A 97 -56.66 34.15 -48.54
C ASP A 97 -55.98 34.45 -47.20
N GLU A 98 -56.64 35.21 -46.31
CA GLU A 98 -56.09 35.49 -44.98
C GLU A 98 -56.11 34.26 -44.07
N THR A 99 -57.12 33.39 -44.17
CA THR A 99 -57.11 32.10 -43.46
C THR A 99 -56.06 31.14 -44.00
N MET A 100 -55.86 31.07 -45.32
CA MET A 100 -54.78 30.27 -45.92
C MET A 100 -53.40 30.82 -45.54
N ARG A 101 -53.22 32.14 -45.52
CA ARG A 101 -51.97 32.78 -45.08
C ARG A 101 -51.64 32.41 -43.63
N LYS A 102 -52.60 32.53 -42.71
CA LYS A 102 -52.44 32.16 -41.30
C LYS A 102 -52.19 30.67 -41.11
N PHE A 103 -52.79 29.80 -41.93
CA PHE A 103 -52.51 28.37 -41.92
C PHE A 103 -51.06 28.07 -42.33
N TYR A 104 -50.56 28.68 -43.40
CA TYR A 104 -49.15 28.53 -43.81
C TYR A 104 -48.17 29.15 -42.81
N GLU A 105 -48.53 30.28 -42.19
CA GLU A 105 -47.75 30.92 -41.12
C GLU A 105 -47.59 29.98 -39.91
N ILE A 106 -48.70 29.37 -39.45
CA ILE A 106 -48.69 28.33 -38.40
C ILE A 106 -47.86 27.10 -38.81
N GLN A 107 -47.91 26.67 -40.09
CA GLN A 107 -47.05 25.56 -40.56
C GLN A 107 -45.57 25.95 -40.58
N VAL A 108 -45.23 27.15 -41.05
CA VAL A 108 -43.85 27.67 -41.06
C VAL A 108 -43.30 27.79 -39.64
N ASP A 109 -44.09 28.30 -38.69
CA ASP A 109 -43.67 28.41 -37.29
C ASP A 109 -43.59 27.05 -36.59
N LYS A 110 -44.45 26.08 -36.95
CA LYS A 110 -44.29 24.68 -36.51
C LYS A 110 -42.98 24.07 -37.03
N ILE A 111 -42.64 24.29 -38.30
CA ILE A 111 -41.38 23.81 -38.91
C ILE A 111 -40.16 24.51 -38.27
N ARG A 112 -40.24 25.83 -38.01
CA ARG A 112 -39.21 26.59 -37.27
C ARG A 112 -39.02 26.05 -35.85
N GLY A 113 -40.11 25.75 -35.14
CA GLY A 113 -40.06 25.13 -33.81
C GLY A 113 -39.39 23.76 -33.83
N GLN A 114 -39.76 22.89 -34.78
CA GLN A 114 -39.11 21.59 -34.98
C GLN A 114 -37.62 21.73 -35.33
N LEU A 115 -37.25 22.70 -36.17
CA LEU A 115 -35.86 22.99 -36.52
C LEU A 115 -35.07 23.51 -35.29
N ALA A 116 -35.67 24.37 -34.46
CA ALA A 116 -35.04 24.87 -33.25
C ALA A 116 -34.76 23.75 -32.23
N ILE A 117 -35.72 22.83 -32.05
CA ILE A 117 -35.55 21.63 -31.21
C ILE A 117 -34.41 20.77 -31.76
N ALA A 118 -34.43 20.42 -33.05
CA ALA A 118 -33.39 19.59 -33.68
C ALA A 118 -31.99 20.24 -33.64
N LEU A 119 -31.90 21.58 -33.67
CA LEU A 119 -30.63 22.30 -33.53
C LEU A 119 -30.11 22.28 -32.09
N GLU A 120 -30.97 22.38 -31.08
CA GLU A 120 -30.56 22.26 -29.68
C GLU A 120 -30.22 20.80 -29.30
N GLU A 121 -30.97 19.82 -29.81
CA GLU A 121 -30.62 18.39 -29.71
C GLU A 121 -29.25 18.10 -30.33
N LYS A 122 -28.97 18.62 -31.53
CA LYS A 122 -27.65 18.53 -32.18
C LYS A 122 -26.55 19.18 -31.34
N LYS A 123 -26.82 20.35 -30.76
CA LYS A 123 -25.88 21.09 -29.89
C LYS A 123 -25.59 20.31 -28.61
N GLN A 124 -26.60 19.75 -27.97
CA GLN A 124 -26.44 18.92 -26.77
C GLN A 124 -25.70 17.61 -27.08
N ALA A 125 -26.00 16.94 -28.20
CA ALA A 125 -25.26 15.77 -28.66
C ALA A 125 -23.77 16.09 -28.93
N GLN A 126 -23.49 17.26 -29.53
CA GLN A 126 -22.10 17.72 -29.76
C GLN A 126 -21.36 18.01 -28.44
N ILE A 127 -22.03 18.58 -27.43
CA ILE A 127 -21.47 18.78 -26.09
C ILE A 127 -21.14 17.43 -25.43
N THR A 128 -22.07 16.48 -25.46
CA THR A 128 -21.87 15.12 -24.92
C THR A 128 -20.71 14.39 -25.61
N LEU A 129 -20.65 14.43 -26.95
CA LEU A 129 -19.55 13.84 -27.72
C LEU A 129 -18.20 14.48 -27.39
N ASN A 130 -18.15 15.80 -27.22
CA ASN A 130 -16.93 16.52 -26.84
C ASN A 130 -16.50 16.19 -25.40
N ALA A 131 -17.44 16.01 -24.46
CA ALA A 131 -17.14 15.56 -23.11
C ALA A 131 -16.60 14.13 -23.07
N GLN A 132 -17.22 13.21 -23.81
CA GLN A 132 -16.71 11.84 -23.97
C GLN A 132 -15.30 11.83 -24.55
N ARG A 133 -15.05 12.58 -25.64
CA ARG A 133 -13.71 12.70 -26.25
C ARG A 133 -12.65 13.18 -25.25
N ARG A 134 -12.96 14.17 -24.40
CA ARG A 134 -12.04 14.63 -23.33
C ARG A 134 -11.76 13.52 -22.31
N SER A 135 -12.78 12.84 -21.81
CA SER A 135 -12.59 11.73 -20.86
C SER A 135 -11.75 10.57 -21.43
N PHE A 136 -11.85 10.28 -22.74
CA PHE A 136 -10.98 9.32 -23.40
C PHE A 136 -9.54 9.84 -23.55
N GLN A 137 -9.34 11.12 -23.91
CA GLN A 137 -8.00 11.73 -23.97
C GLN A 137 -7.32 11.76 -22.60
N GLU A 138 -8.04 12.13 -21.53
CA GLU A 138 -7.58 12.11 -20.14
C GLU A 138 -7.22 10.68 -19.68
N SER A 139 -8.05 9.70 -20.02
CA SER A 139 -7.78 8.27 -19.76
C SER A 139 -6.51 7.80 -20.47
N ILE A 140 -6.35 8.09 -21.77
CA ILE A 140 -5.16 7.76 -22.56
C ILE A 140 -3.90 8.42 -21.97
N ALA A 141 -3.96 9.71 -21.62
CA ALA A 141 -2.84 10.41 -20.99
C ALA A 141 -2.47 9.79 -19.62
N SER A 142 -3.47 9.40 -18.81
CA SER A 142 -3.23 8.73 -17.53
C SER A 142 -2.56 7.35 -17.69
N LEU A 143 -2.90 6.61 -18.75
CA LEU A 143 -2.29 5.32 -19.08
C LEU A 143 -0.87 5.51 -19.63
N GLN A 144 -0.64 6.51 -20.48
CA GLN A 144 0.71 6.85 -20.97
C GLN A 144 1.66 7.25 -19.82
N ILE A 145 1.17 8.02 -18.85
CA ILE A 145 1.95 8.36 -17.64
C ILE A 145 2.24 7.10 -16.81
N LYS A 146 1.26 6.22 -16.60
CA LYS A 146 1.47 4.94 -15.88
C LYS A 146 2.52 4.07 -16.55
N TYR A 147 2.40 3.80 -17.85
CA TYR A 147 3.38 3.00 -18.60
C TYR A 147 4.77 3.65 -18.63
N LYS A 148 4.88 4.98 -18.71
CA LYS A 148 6.16 5.68 -18.63
C LYS A 148 6.81 5.52 -17.26
N ASN A 149 6.03 5.61 -16.19
CA ASN A 149 6.50 5.42 -14.82
C ASN A 149 6.94 3.97 -14.59
N GLU A 150 6.12 3.00 -14.97
CA GLU A 150 6.39 1.56 -14.91
C GLU A 150 7.67 1.19 -15.69
N ALA A 151 7.81 1.67 -16.93
CA ALA A 151 9.02 1.47 -17.72
C ALA A 151 10.28 2.11 -17.08
N SER A 152 10.14 3.24 -16.38
CA SER A 152 11.24 3.85 -15.63
C SER A 152 11.60 3.06 -14.38
N GLN A 153 10.61 2.54 -13.65
CA GLN A 153 10.80 1.68 -12.48
C GLN A 153 11.50 0.37 -12.87
N LEU A 154 10.99 -0.33 -13.88
CA LEU A 154 11.61 -1.56 -14.41
C LEU A 154 13.04 -1.32 -14.91
N LYS A 155 13.34 -0.13 -15.47
CA LYS A 155 14.72 0.24 -15.84
C LYS A 155 15.62 0.43 -14.61
N THR A 156 15.14 1.04 -13.52
CA THR A 156 15.90 1.16 -12.27
C THR A 156 16.07 -0.18 -11.54
N GLU A 157 15.05 -1.02 -11.53
CA GLU A 157 15.11 -2.38 -10.96
C GLU A 157 16.09 -3.26 -11.73
N LYS A 158 16.05 -3.22 -13.08
CA LYS A 158 17.05 -3.88 -13.93
C LYS A 158 18.48 -3.45 -13.55
N ALA A 159 18.76 -2.15 -13.49
CA ALA A 159 20.09 -1.64 -13.15
C ALA A 159 20.54 -2.02 -11.72
N ALA A 160 19.62 -2.07 -10.77
CA ALA A 160 19.89 -2.55 -9.40
C ALA A 160 20.23 -4.05 -9.38
N ILE A 161 19.54 -4.87 -10.18
CA ILE A 161 19.83 -6.31 -10.31
C ILE A 161 21.17 -6.54 -11.04
N GLU A 162 21.45 -5.79 -12.11
CA GLU A 162 22.73 -5.89 -12.85
C GLU A 162 23.94 -5.49 -12.00
N THR A 163 23.82 -4.44 -11.18
CA THR A 163 24.89 -4.04 -10.25
C THR A 163 25.07 -5.05 -9.11
N GLN A 164 23.99 -5.61 -8.54
CA GLN A 164 24.08 -6.70 -7.56
C GLN A 164 24.72 -7.96 -8.18
N LEU A 165 24.34 -8.34 -9.40
CA LEU A 165 24.92 -9.46 -10.14
C LEU A 165 26.42 -9.25 -10.34
N HIS A 166 26.85 -8.05 -10.73
CA HIS A 166 28.28 -7.74 -10.91
C HIS A 166 29.08 -7.84 -9.60
N ILE A 167 28.51 -7.36 -8.48
CA ILE A 167 29.13 -7.51 -7.15
C ILE A 167 29.24 -8.99 -6.74
N LEU A 168 28.20 -9.79 -7.00
CA LEU A 168 28.22 -11.23 -6.74
C LEU A 168 29.21 -11.97 -7.63
N GLU A 169 29.33 -11.59 -8.91
CA GLU A 169 30.38 -12.10 -9.80
C GLU A 169 31.78 -11.79 -9.30
N GLN A 170 32.05 -10.56 -8.83
CA GLN A 170 33.35 -10.18 -8.29
C GLN A 170 33.70 -11.01 -7.05
N LYS A 171 32.76 -11.15 -6.10
CA LYS A 171 32.94 -12.00 -4.91
C LYS A 171 33.19 -13.46 -5.28
N LEU A 172 32.38 -14.02 -6.18
CA LEU A 172 32.53 -15.38 -6.68
C LEU A 172 33.88 -15.58 -7.40
N LYS A 173 34.40 -14.57 -8.09
CA LYS A 173 35.74 -14.60 -8.71
C LYS A 173 36.83 -14.61 -7.62
N THR A 174 36.73 -13.79 -6.56
CA THR A 174 37.72 -13.80 -5.47
C THR A 174 37.70 -15.09 -4.66
N GLU A 175 36.52 -15.65 -4.35
CA GLU A 175 36.38 -16.93 -3.66
C GLU A 175 36.92 -18.10 -4.51
N LYS A 176 36.64 -18.10 -5.82
CA LYS A 176 37.19 -19.11 -6.76
C LYS A 176 38.72 -19.07 -6.86
N LEU A 177 39.35 -17.92 -6.63
CA LEU A 177 40.81 -17.78 -6.55
C LEU A 177 41.35 -18.27 -5.20
N GLN A 178 40.69 -17.97 -4.08
CA GLN A 178 41.10 -18.45 -2.75
C GLN A 178 41.11 -19.98 -2.64
N PHE A 179 40.22 -20.67 -3.37
CA PHE A 179 40.16 -22.13 -3.42
C PHE A 179 40.81 -22.72 -4.68
N TYR A 180 41.70 -22.01 -5.37
CA TYR A 180 42.33 -22.49 -6.60
C TYR A 180 43.17 -23.76 -6.36
N ASP A 181 44.00 -23.77 -5.32
CA ASP A 181 44.94 -24.86 -5.01
C ASP A 181 44.25 -26.17 -4.57
N LEU A 182 42.94 -26.12 -4.29
CA LEU A 182 42.11 -27.28 -3.97
C LEU A 182 41.40 -27.88 -5.20
N ARG A 183 41.54 -27.25 -6.38
CA ARG A 183 40.92 -27.72 -7.63
C ARG A 183 41.82 -28.73 -8.33
N ILE A 184 41.29 -29.92 -8.60
CA ILE A 184 41.95 -30.95 -9.39
C ILE A 184 41.17 -31.27 -10.67
N SER A 185 41.89 -31.66 -11.72
CA SER A 185 41.30 -32.14 -12.98
C SER A 185 40.48 -33.42 -12.73
N PRO A 186 39.37 -33.65 -13.44
CA PRO A 186 38.66 -34.94 -13.44
C PRO A 186 39.59 -36.14 -13.71
N THR A 187 40.60 -35.97 -14.56
CA THR A 187 41.59 -37.02 -14.85
C THR A 187 42.51 -37.33 -13.67
N LEU A 188 42.80 -36.35 -12.82
CA LEU A 188 43.63 -36.49 -11.62
C LEU A 188 42.81 -37.03 -10.44
N ALA A 189 41.57 -36.57 -10.28
CA ALA A 189 40.61 -37.13 -9.33
C ALA A 189 40.39 -38.64 -9.57
N GLN A 190 40.26 -39.06 -10.84
CA GLN A 190 40.17 -40.47 -11.22
C GLN A 190 41.47 -41.28 -11.04
N GLN A 191 42.60 -40.64 -10.74
CA GLN A 191 43.85 -41.31 -10.34
C GLN A 191 43.90 -41.47 -8.82
N TYR A 192 43.60 -40.41 -8.06
CA TYR A 192 43.50 -40.46 -6.60
C TYR A 192 42.42 -41.46 -6.13
N GLN A 193 41.25 -41.49 -6.77
CA GLN A 193 40.16 -42.43 -6.46
C GLN A 193 40.50 -43.90 -6.76
N LYS A 194 41.62 -44.20 -7.45
CA LYS A 194 42.13 -45.56 -7.68
C LYS A 194 43.24 -45.97 -6.69
N GLN A 195 43.73 -45.04 -5.88
CA GLN A 195 44.70 -45.31 -4.82
C GLN A 195 43.96 -45.62 -3.51
N SER A 196 44.55 -46.44 -2.62
CA SER A 196 43.98 -46.62 -1.28
C SER A 196 44.18 -45.35 -0.45
N HIS A 197 43.27 -45.10 0.49
CA HIS A 197 43.26 -43.86 1.27
C HIS A 197 44.54 -43.68 2.11
N ASP A 198 45.20 -44.77 2.51
CA ASP A 198 46.46 -44.77 3.27
C ASP A 198 47.70 -44.37 2.42
N ASN A 199 47.58 -44.35 1.09
CA ASN A 199 48.66 -44.00 0.15
C ASN A 199 48.57 -42.55 -0.37
N LEU A 200 47.50 -41.82 -0.05
CA LEU A 200 47.29 -40.43 -0.45
C LEU A 200 47.86 -39.48 0.61
N THR A 201 48.53 -38.41 0.19
CA THR A 201 48.89 -37.34 1.15
C THR A 201 47.64 -36.60 1.61
N LEU A 202 47.71 -35.94 2.77
CA LEU A 202 46.57 -35.19 3.34
C LEU A 202 46.03 -34.13 2.36
N LEU A 203 46.89 -33.50 1.56
CA LEU A 203 46.49 -32.53 0.54
C LEU A 203 45.70 -33.20 -0.59
N GLU A 204 46.18 -34.33 -1.12
CA GLU A 204 45.53 -35.07 -2.21
C GLU A 204 44.20 -35.69 -1.76
N PHE A 205 44.13 -36.17 -0.51
CA PHE A 205 42.89 -36.63 0.10
C PHE A 205 41.86 -35.49 0.23
N VAL A 206 42.28 -34.30 0.70
CA VAL A 206 41.40 -33.13 0.77
C VAL A 206 40.96 -32.67 -0.62
N GLN A 207 41.88 -32.59 -1.60
CA GLN A 207 41.55 -32.28 -2.99
C GLN A 207 40.56 -33.29 -3.61
N MET A 208 40.74 -34.59 -3.35
CA MET A 208 39.80 -35.64 -3.78
C MET A 208 38.42 -35.46 -3.15
N LYS A 209 38.33 -35.17 -1.85
CA LYS A 209 37.05 -34.93 -1.15
C LYS A 209 36.38 -33.62 -1.59
N VAL A 210 37.15 -32.57 -1.86
CA VAL A 210 36.66 -31.32 -2.46
C VAL A 210 36.14 -31.57 -3.89
N TYR A 211 36.81 -32.39 -4.69
CA TYR A 211 36.31 -32.79 -6.01
C TYR A 211 35.00 -33.57 -5.91
N GLU A 212 34.92 -34.60 -5.05
CA GLU A 212 33.69 -35.39 -4.85
C GLU A 212 32.50 -34.53 -4.40
N LEU A 213 32.74 -33.51 -3.57
CA LEU A 213 31.70 -32.56 -3.14
C LEU A 213 31.31 -31.54 -4.22
N LEU A 214 32.24 -31.14 -5.09
CA LEU A 214 31.96 -30.18 -6.17
C LEU A 214 31.36 -30.83 -7.42
N GLU A 215 31.62 -32.11 -7.68
CA GLU A 215 31.16 -32.84 -8.86
C GLU A 215 29.63 -32.78 -9.10
N PRO A 216 28.73 -32.93 -8.11
CA PRO A 216 27.29 -32.77 -8.35
C PRO A 216 26.91 -31.33 -8.73
N TYR A 217 27.58 -30.31 -8.16
CA TYR A 217 27.31 -28.91 -8.46
C TYR A 217 27.82 -28.48 -9.83
N THR A 218 28.99 -28.98 -10.28
CA THR A 218 29.48 -28.73 -11.64
C THR A 218 28.59 -29.42 -12.68
N LYS A 219 28.18 -30.67 -12.44
CA LYS A 219 27.20 -31.37 -13.29
C LYS A 219 25.86 -30.63 -13.38
N ALA A 220 25.37 -30.06 -12.27
CA ALA A 220 24.17 -29.24 -12.26
C ALA A 220 24.35 -27.92 -13.02
N GLN A 221 25.49 -27.23 -12.83
CA GLN A 221 25.81 -26.00 -13.56
C GLN A 221 25.88 -26.25 -15.07
N ASP A 222 26.55 -27.32 -15.51
CA ASP A 222 26.64 -27.72 -16.91
C ASP A 222 25.27 -28.08 -17.52
N ALA A 223 24.35 -28.61 -16.72
CA ALA A 223 22.98 -28.88 -17.14
C ALA A 223 22.20 -27.58 -17.35
N SER A 224 22.26 -26.64 -16.40
CA SER A 224 21.59 -25.33 -16.51
C SER A 224 22.17 -24.48 -17.65
N ILE A 225 23.47 -24.55 -17.93
CA ILE A 225 24.07 -23.87 -19.10
C ILE A 225 23.47 -24.41 -20.40
N LYS A 226 23.32 -25.73 -20.55
CA LYS A 226 22.70 -26.37 -21.72
C LYS A 226 21.21 -26.04 -21.83
N GLU A 227 20.49 -25.94 -20.71
CA GLU A 227 19.10 -25.51 -20.69
C GLU A 227 18.95 -24.05 -21.17
N ILE A 228 19.81 -23.14 -20.70
CA ILE A 228 19.86 -21.75 -21.18
C ILE A 228 20.19 -21.68 -22.68
N GLU A 229 21.12 -22.50 -23.16
CA GLU A 229 21.46 -22.60 -24.59
C GLU A 229 20.28 -23.10 -25.44
N VAL A 230 19.57 -24.14 -24.98
CA VAL A 230 18.35 -24.65 -25.63
C VAL A 230 17.24 -23.59 -25.64
N LEU A 231 17.02 -22.88 -24.54
CA LEU A 231 16.03 -21.80 -24.45
C LEU A 231 16.39 -20.60 -25.35
N SER A 232 17.67 -20.24 -25.45
CA SER A 232 18.17 -19.21 -26.37
C SER A 232 17.95 -19.58 -27.83
N ASN A 233 18.27 -20.83 -28.20
CA ASN A 233 18.03 -21.37 -29.54
C ASN A 233 16.52 -21.48 -29.87
N ALA A 234 15.67 -21.78 -28.88
CA ALA A 234 14.23 -21.75 -29.04
C ALA A 234 13.70 -20.32 -29.24
N ASN A 235 14.17 -19.35 -28.45
CA ASN A 235 13.75 -17.96 -28.51
C ASN A 235 14.15 -17.30 -29.85
N THR A 236 15.38 -17.50 -30.30
CA THR A 236 15.84 -17.04 -31.63
C THR A 236 15.07 -17.73 -32.78
N SER A 237 14.73 -19.02 -32.66
CA SER A 237 13.85 -19.70 -33.60
C SER A 237 12.44 -19.07 -33.66
N MET A 238 11.86 -18.70 -32.52
CA MET A 238 10.56 -18.01 -32.49
C MET A 238 10.64 -16.59 -33.04
N GLN A 239 11.69 -15.82 -32.71
CA GLN A 239 11.90 -14.49 -33.27
C GLN A 239 12.03 -14.51 -34.80
N ASN A 240 12.71 -15.52 -35.36
CA ASN A 240 12.80 -15.72 -36.80
C ASN A 240 11.44 -16.04 -37.44
N LYS A 241 10.58 -16.84 -36.78
CA LYS A 241 9.20 -17.09 -37.24
C LYS A 241 8.33 -15.84 -37.19
N ILE A 242 8.45 -15.02 -36.14
CA ILE A 242 7.75 -13.73 -36.02
C ILE A 242 8.15 -12.79 -37.17
N ASN A 243 9.46 -12.70 -37.45
CA ASN A 243 9.97 -11.90 -38.58
C ASN A 243 9.42 -12.41 -39.92
N GLN A 244 9.44 -13.73 -40.16
CA GLN A 244 8.86 -14.36 -41.36
C GLN A 244 7.38 -14.03 -41.52
N GLN A 245 6.55 -14.23 -40.49
CA GLN A 245 5.12 -13.91 -40.52
C GLN A 245 4.87 -12.41 -40.74
N THR A 246 5.73 -11.53 -40.21
CA THR A 246 5.64 -10.08 -40.41
C THR A 246 5.91 -9.69 -41.86
N ASP A 247 6.88 -10.34 -42.52
CA ASP A 247 7.17 -10.10 -43.94
C ASP A 247 6.18 -10.78 -44.89
N GLU A 248 5.61 -11.93 -44.52
CA GLU A 248 4.46 -12.53 -45.21
C GLU A 248 3.24 -11.59 -45.17
N LEU A 249 2.92 -11.01 -44.01
CA LEU A 249 1.86 -10.01 -43.85
C LEU A 249 2.10 -8.77 -44.73
N ARG A 250 3.34 -8.24 -44.74
CA ARG A 250 3.74 -7.12 -45.62
C ARG A 250 3.57 -7.47 -47.10
N GLN A 251 3.91 -8.69 -47.52
CA GLN A 251 3.70 -9.15 -48.89
C GLN A 251 2.21 -9.32 -49.23
N ALA A 252 1.39 -9.84 -48.31
CA ALA A 252 -0.05 -9.96 -48.49
C ALA A 252 -0.72 -8.59 -48.66
N LEU A 253 -0.38 -7.62 -47.80
CA LEU A 253 -0.86 -6.24 -47.91
C LEU A 253 -0.48 -5.58 -49.25
N ARG A 254 0.76 -5.79 -49.72
CA ARG A 254 1.19 -5.32 -51.05
C ARG A 254 0.39 -5.96 -52.19
N LYS A 255 0.04 -7.26 -52.11
CA LYS A 255 -0.80 -7.94 -53.11
C LYS A 255 -2.22 -7.38 -53.14
N ILE A 256 -2.83 -7.15 -51.98
CA ILE A 256 -4.17 -6.54 -51.87
C ILE A 256 -4.19 -5.12 -52.47
N GLU A 257 -3.16 -4.33 -52.20
CA GLU A 257 -3.00 -2.95 -52.69
C GLU A 257 -2.73 -2.88 -54.22
N VAL A 258 -2.17 -3.94 -54.82
CA VAL A 258 -2.09 -4.09 -56.28
C VAL A 258 -3.44 -4.50 -56.87
N GLN A 259 -4.08 -5.54 -56.32
CA GLN A 259 -5.40 -6.01 -56.77
C GLN A 259 -6.47 -4.91 -56.69
N LYS A 260 -6.39 -4.02 -55.70
CA LYS A 260 -7.25 -2.84 -55.58
C LYS A 260 -7.08 -1.88 -56.76
N ARG A 261 -5.84 -1.58 -57.17
CA ARG A 261 -5.57 -0.74 -58.37
C ARG A 261 -6.03 -1.42 -59.65
N GLU A 262 -5.86 -2.74 -59.76
CA GLU A 262 -6.35 -3.50 -60.92
C GLU A 262 -7.87 -3.43 -61.04
N ALA A 263 -8.60 -3.55 -59.92
CA ALA A 263 -10.06 -3.39 -59.87
C ALA A 263 -10.50 -1.94 -60.18
N GLU A 264 -9.81 -0.93 -59.64
CA GLU A 264 -10.06 0.48 -59.96
C GLU A 264 -9.84 0.78 -61.45
N LEU A 265 -8.80 0.23 -62.07
CA LEU A 265 -8.57 0.34 -63.52
C LEU A 265 -9.66 -0.39 -64.33
N ALA A 266 -10.07 -1.58 -63.91
CA ALA A 266 -11.11 -2.35 -64.59
C ALA A 266 -12.49 -1.64 -64.58
N ASP A 267 -12.87 -0.99 -63.48
CA ASP A 267 -14.14 -0.27 -63.44
C ASP A 267 -14.13 0.99 -64.33
N ASN A 268 -13.00 1.69 -64.41
CA ASN A 268 -12.82 2.79 -65.34
C ASN A 268 -12.96 2.37 -66.81
N THR A 269 -12.48 1.18 -67.21
CA THR A 269 -12.69 0.68 -68.59
C THR A 269 -14.14 0.28 -68.85
N ARG A 270 -14.84 -0.28 -67.85
CA ARG A 270 -16.28 -0.61 -67.94
C ARG A 270 -17.14 0.62 -68.22
N ILE A 271 -16.88 1.73 -67.52
CA ILE A 271 -17.62 2.99 -67.66
C ILE A 271 -17.50 3.56 -69.09
N GLU A 272 -16.31 3.51 -69.69
CA GLU A 272 -16.10 4.01 -71.05
C GLU A 272 -16.73 3.09 -72.12
N LEU A 273 -16.77 1.76 -71.88
CA LEU A 273 -17.48 0.82 -72.77
C LEU A 273 -19.00 1.01 -72.72
N GLU A 274 -19.61 1.23 -71.55
CA GLU A 274 -21.04 1.54 -71.45
C GLU A 274 -21.43 2.81 -72.24
N LYS A 275 -20.55 3.81 -72.25
CA LYS A 275 -20.71 5.07 -72.97
C LYS A 275 -20.70 4.85 -74.50
N GLN A 276 -19.83 3.97 -75.00
CA GLN A 276 -19.81 3.58 -76.42
C GLN A 276 -21.05 2.78 -76.85
N VAL A 277 -21.52 1.84 -76.00
CA VAL A 277 -22.74 1.05 -76.29
C VAL A 277 -23.98 1.94 -76.39
N LYS A 278 -24.13 2.93 -75.50
CA LYS A 278 -25.23 3.92 -75.54
C LYS A 278 -25.23 4.73 -76.85
N GLN A 279 -24.04 5.02 -77.39
CA GLN A 279 -23.89 5.78 -78.64
C GLN A 279 -24.26 4.96 -79.88
N LEU A 280 -23.95 3.66 -79.92
CA LEU A 280 -24.35 2.76 -81.02
C LEU A 280 -25.86 2.49 -81.04
N TYR A 281 -26.51 2.46 -79.88
CA TYR A 281 -27.94 2.15 -79.78
C TYR A 281 -28.84 3.24 -80.40
N ALA A 282 -28.38 4.49 -80.47
CA ALA A 282 -29.09 5.59 -81.12
C ALA A 282 -29.16 5.38 -82.64
N ASN A 283 -28.03 5.08 -83.28
CA ASN A 283 -27.90 4.96 -84.74
C ASN A 283 -28.79 3.86 -85.36
N ILE A 284 -29.18 2.84 -84.58
CA ILE A 284 -30.02 1.72 -85.05
C ILE A 284 -31.50 2.11 -85.15
N GLN A 285 -31.95 3.16 -84.46
CA GLN A 285 -33.36 3.57 -84.47
C GLN A 285 -33.76 4.35 -85.74
N GLU A 286 -32.84 5.04 -86.40
CA GLU A 286 -33.15 5.83 -87.62
C GLU A 286 -33.42 4.97 -88.87
N LEU A 287 -32.91 3.73 -88.92
CA LEU A 287 -32.86 2.93 -90.16
C LEU A 287 -34.09 2.05 -90.46
N LYS A 288 -35.15 2.04 -89.63
CA LYS A 288 -36.25 1.04 -89.70
C LYS A 288 -37.59 1.53 -90.28
N ALA A 289 -37.58 2.48 -91.23
CA ALA A 289 -38.77 3.29 -91.53
C ALA A 289 -39.50 3.11 -92.90
N ASN A 290 -39.23 2.12 -93.78
CA ASN A 290 -39.81 2.07 -95.16
C ASN A 290 -40.07 0.66 -95.82
N ALA A 291 -41.04 0.60 -96.77
CA ALA A 291 -41.33 -0.39 -97.89
C ALA A 291 -42.28 -1.64 -97.72
N ALA A 292 -42.98 -2.12 -98.81
CA ALA A 292 -44.03 -3.22 -98.84
C ALA A 292 -44.53 -3.79 -100.26
N ILE A 293 -45.49 -4.79 -100.30
CA ILE A 293 -46.61 -5.25 -101.29
C ILE A 293 -46.52 -6.40 -102.45
N PRO A 294 -47.63 -7.11 -102.97
CA PRO A 294 -47.71 -8.52 -103.61
C PRO A 294 -48.65 -8.90 -104.91
N PRO A 295 -48.87 -10.21 -105.40
CA PRO A 295 -49.42 -10.71 -106.76
C PRO A 295 -50.61 -11.82 -106.94
N PRO A 296 -51.03 -12.39 -108.16
CA PRO A 296 -52.36 -13.09 -108.55
C PRO A 296 -52.50 -14.61 -109.16
N ILE A 297 -53.53 -15.01 -110.01
CA ILE A 297 -54.37 -16.32 -110.08
C ILE A 297 -55.08 -16.85 -111.49
N ILE A 298 -55.34 -18.20 -111.83
CA ILE A 298 -56.39 -19.04 -112.69
C ILE A 298 -56.66 -18.93 -114.30
N PRO A 299 -57.48 -19.66 -115.26
CA PRO A 299 -58.46 -20.88 -115.49
C PRO A 299 -58.49 -21.83 -116.86
N PRO A 300 -59.44 -22.83 -117.15
CA PRO A 300 -59.61 -23.77 -118.40
C PRO A 300 -61.05 -24.31 -119.00
N SER A 301 -61.24 -25.06 -120.18
CA SER A 301 -62.51 -25.81 -120.74
C SER A 301 -62.50 -26.71 -122.11
N VAL A 302 -63.57 -27.50 -122.58
CA VAL A 302 -63.73 -28.50 -123.80
C VAL A 302 -65.20 -28.97 -124.32
N GLU A 303 -65.52 -29.42 -125.61
CA GLU A 303 -66.60 -30.46 -126.06
C GLU A 303 -66.87 -30.93 -127.60
N ALA A 304 -67.70 -32.01 -127.86
CA ALA A 304 -68.68 -32.38 -129.01
C ALA A 304 -68.46 -33.42 -130.22
N GLN A 305 -69.53 -34.04 -130.82
CA GLN A 305 -69.51 -35.23 -131.79
C GLN A 305 -70.77 -35.57 -132.72
N LEU A 306 -70.62 -36.55 -133.67
CA LEU A 306 -71.59 -37.49 -134.39
C LEU A 306 -72.62 -37.07 -135.49
N LYS A 307 -72.76 -37.90 -136.57
CA LYS A 307 -74.02 -38.29 -137.29
C LYS A 307 -73.81 -39.19 -138.52
N ASP A 308 -74.69 -40.22 -138.67
CA ASP A 308 -74.29 -41.54 -139.21
C ASP A 308 -75.46 -42.39 -139.82
N PHE A 309 -75.20 -43.69 -140.09
CA PHE A 309 -76.14 -44.85 -140.00
C PHE A 309 -77.05 -45.32 -141.17
N ARG A 310 -77.08 -44.76 -142.39
CA ARG A 310 -77.97 -45.34 -143.46
C ARG A 310 -77.36 -46.47 -144.31
N HIS A 311 -76.03 -46.59 -144.41
CA HIS A 311 -75.34 -47.58 -145.27
C HIS A 311 -75.25 -49.01 -144.67
N GLN A 312 -76.03 -49.29 -143.63
CA GLN A 312 -75.70 -50.33 -142.63
C GLN A 312 -76.33 -51.70 -142.88
N ILE A 313 -77.21 -51.85 -143.88
CA ILE A 313 -78.04 -53.06 -144.07
C ILE A 313 -77.46 -54.04 -145.09
N ASP A 314 -77.09 -53.62 -146.30
CA ASP A 314 -76.52 -54.54 -147.31
C ASP A 314 -75.13 -55.07 -146.90
N MET A 315 -74.39 -54.28 -146.11
CA MET A 315 -73.18 -54.74 -145.41
C MET A 315 -73.42 -55.98 -144.55
N SER A 316 -74.63 -56.19 -144.03
CA SER A 316 -74.94 -57.23 -143.03
C SER A 316 -74.75 -58.67 -143.54
N ASN A 317 -74.96 -58.92 -144.84
CA ASN A 317 -74.80 -60.26 -145.40
C ASN A 317 -73.34 -60.62 -145.72
N GLN A 318 -72.52 -59.65 -146.16
CA GLN A 318 -71.06 -59.86 -146.22
C GLN A 318 -70.47 -59.96 -144.80
N ALA A 319 -70.96 -59.14 -143.87
CA ALA A 319 -70.58 -59.19 -142.47
C ALA A 319 -70.86 -60.56 -141.83
N ARG A 320 -71.86 -61.33 -142.27
CA ARG A 320 -72.16 -62.63 -141.65
C ARG A 320 -71.04 -63.67 -141.82
N GLU A 321 -70.32 -63.61 -142.94
CA GLU A 321 -69.21 -64.53 -143.21
C GLU A 321 -67.86 -63.98 -142.73
N THR A 322 -67.69 -62.63 -142.66
CA THR A 322 -66.57 -62.06 -141.88
C THR A 322 -66.73 -62.36 -140.40
N LEU A 323 -67.95 -62.24 -139.83
CA LEU A 323 -68.30 -62.59 -138.44
C LEU A 323 -67.93 -64.04 -138.09
N LYS A 324 -67.87 -64.97 -139.05
CA LYS A 324 -67.38 -66.34 -138.80
C LYS A 324 -65.85 -66.38 -138.63
N MET A 325 -65.09 -65.72 -139.50
CA MET A 325 -63.64 -65.62 -139.34
C MET A 325 -63.26 -64.76 -138.12
N GLU A 326 -64.04 -63.71 -137.84
CA GLU A 326 -63.95 -62.92 -136.62
C GLU A 326 -64.26 -63.77 -135.39
N LYS A 327 -65.23 -64.68 -135.41
CA LYS A 327 -65.49 -65.63 -134.32
C LYS A 327 -64.27 -66.50 -134.04
N GLU A 328 -63.66 -67.11 -135.06
CA GLU A 328 -62.47 -67.95 -134.90
C GLU A 328 -61.26 -67.13 -134.40
N GLN A 329 -61.08 -65.89 -134.87
CA GLN A 329 -60.10 -64.95 -134.31
C GLN A 329 -60.42 -64.49 -132.88
N LEU A 330 -61.70 -64.34 -132.52
CA LEU A 330 -62.15 -63.98 -131.18
C LEU A 330 -61.97 -65.15 -130.22
N GLU A 331 -62.12 -66.40 -130.66
CA GLU A 331 -61.81 -67.59 -129.87
C GLU A 331 -60.30 -67.71 -129.60
N GLN A 332 -59.45 -67.40 -130.59
CA GLN A 332 -58.00 -67.30 -130.37
C GLN A 332 -57.61 -66.14 -129.43
N LYS A 333 -58.21 -64.95 -129.60
CA LYS A 333 -58.03 -63.80 -128.69
C LYS A 333 -58.52 -64.13 -127.28
N LEU A 334 -59.64 -64.83 -127.13
CA LEU A 334 -60.17 -65.27 -125.84
C LEU A 334 -59.22 -66.26 -125.15
N ALA A 335 -58.65 -67.21 -125.89
CA ALA A 335 -57.65 -68.14 -125.35
C ALA A 335 -56.39 -67.40 -124.84
N LEU A 336 -55.90 -66.40 -125.60
CA LEU A 336 -54.79 -65.56 -125.17
C LEU A 336 -55.15 -64.73 -123.92
N ILE A 337 -56.33 -64.10 -123.89
CA ILE A 337 -56.84 -63.34 -122.74
C ILE A 337 -57.05 -64.22 -121.50
N ILE A 338 -57.38 -65.50 -121.66
CA ILE A 338 -57.44 -66.47 -120.55
C ILE A 338 -56.05 -66.73 -119.98
N ILE A 339 -55.03 -66.92 -120.84
CA ILE A 339 -53.64 -67.11 -120.42
C ILE A 339 -53.11 -65.85 -119.73
N ASP A 340 -53.35 -64.66 -120.29
CA ASP A 340 -52.97 -63.37 -119.70
C ASP A 340 -53.68 -63.15 -118.36
N LYS A 341 -54.97 -63.49 -118.24
CA LYS A 341 -55.73 -63.43 -116.99
C LYS A 341 -55.17 -64.39 -115.94
N GLU A 342 -54.78 -65.61 -116.32
CA GLU A 342 -54.12 -66.54 -115.41
C GLU A 342 -52.74 -66.06 -114.98
N TYR A 343 -51.96 -65.47 -115.88
CA TYR A 343 -50.67 -64.88 -115.57
C TYR A 343 -50.83 -63.71 -114.59
N LEU A 344 -51.70 -62.74 -114.90
CA LEU A 344 -52.00 -61.60 -114.03
C LEU A 344 -52.61 -62.02 -112.69
N ALA A 345 -53.39 -63.10 -112.63
CA ALA A 345 -53.88 -63.65 -111.36
C ALA A 345 -52.75 -64.27 -110.52
N LYS A 346 -51.81 -65.00 -111.14
CA LYS A 346 -50.62 -65.54 -110.46
C LYS A 346 -49.69 -64.43 -109.97
N ASP A 347 -49.46 -63.41 -110.79
CA ASP A 347 -48.62 -62.25 -110.47
C ASP A 347 -49.25 -61.35 -109.39
N SER A 348 -50.56 -61.08 -109.49
CA SER A 348 -51.34 -60.42 -108.42
C SER A 348 -51.30 -61.20 -107.11
N SER A 349 -51.40 -62.54 -107.15
CA SER A 349 -51.27 -63.40 -105.97
C SER A 349 -49.86 -63.36 -105.38
N HIS A 350 -48.81 -63.37 -106.21
CA HIS A 350 -47.42 -63.21 -105.77
C HIS A 350 -47.20 -61.84 -105.11
N HIS A 351 -47.70 -60.76 -105.72
CA HIS A 351 -47.65 -59.42 -105.15
C HIS A 351 -48.43 -59.30 -103.83
N ALA A 352 -49.59 -59.95 -103.71
CA ALA A 352 -50.38 -59.97 -102.48
C ALA A 352 -49.68 -60.77 -101.35
N GLU A 353 -49.04 -61.88 -101.67
CA GLU A 353 -48.24 -62.66 -100.71
C GLU A 353 -47.02 -61.86 -100.25
N LYS A 354 -46.30 -61.23 -101.18
CA LYS A 354 -45.16 -60.35 -100.87
C LYS A 354 -45.58 -59.14 -100.04
N HIS A 355 -46.75 -58.57 -100.29
CA HIS A 355 -47.32 -57.51 -99.45
C HIS A 355 -47.61 -57.99 -98.02
N ARG A 356 -48.10 -59.23 -97.85
CA ARG A 356 -48.34 -59.83 -96.52
C ARG A 356 -47.04 -60.13 -95.78
N GLN A 357 -46.03 -60.65 -96.46
CA GLN A 357 -44.70 -60.86 -95.90
C GLN A 357 -44.08 -59.54 -95.41
N LEU A 358 -44.05 -58.51 -96.26
CA LEU A 358 -43.56 -57.19 -95.90
C LEU A 358 -44.39 -56.53 -94.77
N ALA A 359 -45.70 -56.76 -94.71
CA ALA A 359 -46.54 -56.28 -93.60
C ALA A 359 -46.19 -56.96 -92.28
N ASN A 360 -46.00 -58.29 -92.28
CA ASN A 360 -45.60 -59.07 -91.11
C ASN A 360 -44.19 -58.69 -90.62
N GLU A 361 -43.23 -58.52 -91.53
CA GLU A 361 -41.88 -58.03 -91.22
C GLU A 361 -41.91 -56.63 -90.60
N LEU A 362 -42.73 -55.73 -91.16
CA LEU A 362 -42.90 -54.36 -90.67
C LEU A 362 -43.62 -54.30 -89.31
N GLU A 363 -44.56 -55.21 -89.04
CA GLU A 363 -45.16 -55.36 -87.70
C GLU A 363 -44.16 -55.93 -86.69
N ALA A 364 -43.39 -56.96 -87.06
CA ALA A 364 -42.32 -57.50 -86.22
C ALA A 364 -41.22 -56.46 -85.93
N ALA A 365 -40.89 -55.60 -86.90
CA ALA A 365 -39.99 -54.47 -86.71
C ALA A 365 -40.58 -53.44 -85.73
N ARG A 366 -41.86 -53.06 -85.88
CA ARG A 366 -42.57 -52.17 -84.94
C ARG A 366 -42.64 -52.74 -83.52
N ALA A 367 -42.87 -54.04 -83.37
CA ALA A 367 -42.89 -54.72 -82.07
C ALA A 367 -41.48 -54.72 -81.42
N ASN A 368 -40.43 -54.94 -82.22
CA ASN A 368 -39.05 -54.84 -81.75
C ASN A 368 -38.67 -53.41 -81.33
N ILE A 369 -39.09 -52.39 -82.08
CA ILE A 369 -38.88 -50.97 -81.73
C ILE A 369 -39.54 -50.68 -80.37
N ARG A 370 -40.83 -50.99 -80.18
CA ARG A 370 -41.53 -50.80 -78.89
C ARG A 370 -40.84 -51.50 -77.72
N ARG A 371 -40.33 -52.72 -77.93
CA ARG A 371 -39.59 -53.48 -76.91
C ARG A 371 -38.25 -52.82 -76.55
N LEU A 372 -37.55 -52.25 -77.54
CA LEU A 372 -36.30 -51.51 -77.33
C LEU A 372 -36.55 -50.14 -76.69
N GLU A 373 -37.65 -49.47 -77.02
CA GLU A 373 -38.10 -48.22 -76.38
C GLU A 373 -38.40 -48.43 -74.90
N LEU A 374 -39.21 -49.44 -74.55
CA LEU A 374 -39.50 -49.81 -73.16
C LEU A 374 -38.23 -50.24 -72.40
N SER A 375 -37.36 -51.03 -73.04
CA SER A 375 -36.07 -51.42 -72.45
C SER A 375 -35.19 -50.20 -72.16
N LYS A 376 -35.05 -49.28 -73.11
CA LYS A 376 -34.35 -47.99 -72.94
C LYS A 376 -34.96 -47.17 -71.81
N GLU A 377 -36.29 -47.11 -71.70
CA GLU A 377 -36.99 -46.38 -70.64
C GLU A 377 -36.65 -46.97 -69.26
N THR A 378 -36.77 -48.29 -69.08
CA THR A 378 -36.40 -48.96 -67.82
C THR A 378 -34.91 -48.81 -67.46
N PHE A 379 -34.00 -48.80 -68.44
CA PHE A 379 -32.58 -48.51 -68.18
C PHE A 379 -32.34 -47.04 -67.79
N LEU A 380 -33.07 -46.09 -68.37
CA LEU A 380 -32.98 -44.68 -67.97
C LEU A 380 -33.55 -44.47 -66.56
N GLU A 381 -34.63 -45.15 -66.20
CA GLU A 381 -35.19 -45.16 -64.85
C GLU A 381 -34.21 -45.76 -63.83
N GLN A 382 -33.62 -46.92 -64.12
CA GLN A 382 -32.56 -47.52 -63.27
C GLN A 382 -31.35 -46.59 -63.09
N VAL A 383 -30.91 -45.91 -64.15
CA VAL A 383 -29.79 -44.94 -64.07
C VAL A 383 -30.21 -43.68 -63.29
N ALA A 384 -31.46 -43.24 -63.36
CA ALA A 384 -31.97 -42.14 -62.54
C ALA A 384 -32.07 -42.53 -61.06
N GLN A 385 -32.61 -43.71 -60.76
CA GLN A 385 -32.69 -44.26 -59.40
C GLN A 385 -31.29 -44.41 -58.79
N ALA A 386 -30.35 -45.07 -59.47
CA ALA A 386 -28.98 -45.25 -58.96
C ALA A 386 -28.23 -43.92 -58.74
N ARG A 387 -28.56 -42.87 -59.51
CA ARG A 387 -28.03 -41.51 -59.27
C ARG A 387 -28.63 -40.87 -58.03
N GLU A 388 -29.94 -40.98 -57.83
CA GLU A 388 -30.61 -40.38 -56.66
C GLU A 388 -30.28 -41.14 -55.37
N GLU A 389 -30.13 -42.48 -55.41
CA GLU A 389 -29.62 -43.29 -54.31
C GLU A 389 -28.18 -42.89 -53.93
N SER A 390 -27.28 -42.76 -54.92
CA SER A 390 -25.90 -42.32 -54.69
C SER A 390 -25.84 -40.90 -54.11
N LYS A 391 -26.68 -39.99 -54.60
CA LYS A 391 -26.86 -38.63 -54.07
C LYS A 391 -27.38 -38.64 -52.63
N ALA A 392 -28.42 -39.42 -52.33
CA ALA A 392 -28.98 -39.53 -50.98
C ALA A 392 -27.97 -40.12 -49.98
N VAL A 393 -27.16 -41.11 -50.38
CA VAL A 393 -26.07 -41.67 -49.55
C VAL A 393 -24.97 -40.62 -49.32
N PHE A 394 -24.61 -39.83 -50.33
CA PHE A 394 -23.64 -38.74 -50.18
C PHE A 394 -24.17 -37.62 -49.28
N GLU A 395 -25.40 -37.16 -49.47
CA GLU A 395 -26.06 -36.14 -48.65
C GLU A 395 -26.20 -36.60 -47.20
N HIS A 396 -26.62 -37.86 -46.96
CA HIS A 396 -26.70 -38.43 -45.61
C HIS A 396 -25.31 -38.52 -44.96
N ARG A 397 -24.28 -38.97 -45.68
CA ARG A 397 -22.90 -38.99 -45.17
C ARG A 397 -22.41 -37.57 -44.83
N MET A 398 -22.70 -36.59 -45.67
CA MET A 398 -22.37 -35.18 -45.43
C MET A 398 -23.07 -34.65 -44.17
N GLN A 399 -24.36 -34.93 -44.01
CA GLN A 399 -25.13 -34.58 -42.80
C GLN A 399 -24.53 -35.21 -41.53
N VAL A 400 -24.12 -36.49 -41.61
CA VAL A 400 -23.49 -37.21 -40.49
C VAL A 400 -22.11 -36.63 -40.13
N GLU A 401 -21.24 -36.30 -41.10
CA GLU A 401 -19.96 -35.65 -40.80
C GLU A 401 -20.14 -34.20 -40.30
N LEU A 402 -21.10 -33.44 -40.84
CA LEU A 402 -21.45 -32.12 -40.32
C LEU A 402 -21.96 -32.19 -38.87
N ALA A 403 -22.81 -33.17 -38.54
CA ALA A 403 -23.30 -33.39 -37.18
C ALA A 403 -22.14 -33.76 -36.23
N LYS A 404 -21.24 -34.65 -36.63
CA LYS A 404 -20.03 -34.99 -35.86
C LYS A 404 -19.15 -33.76 -35.60
N LEU A 405 -18.89 -32.93 -36.62
CA LEU A 405 -18.08 -31.71 -36.48
C LEU A 405 -18.76 -30.69 -35.55
N GLN A 406 -20.08 -30.53 -35.65
CA GLN A 406 -20.85 -29.69 -34.72
C GLN A 406 -20.78 -30.22 -33.28
N ASP A 407 -20.90 -31.53 -33.07
CA ASP A 407 -20.87 -32.13 -31.73
C ASP A 407 -19.46 -32.18 -31.12
N LEU A 408 -18.41 -32.28 -31.94
CA LEU A 408 -17.03 -32.08 -31.50
C LEU A 408 -16.82 -30.61 -31.09
N SER A 409 -17.21 -29.66 -31.94
CA SER A 409 -17.10 -28.23 -31.62
C SER A 409 -17.89 -27.82 -30.37
N LYS A 410 -19.10 -28.37 -30.14
CA LYS A 410 -19.84 -28.19 -28.88
C LYS A 410 -19.04 -28.70 -27.67
N LYS A 411 -18.51 -29.92 -27.75
CA LYS A 411 -17.70 -30.54 -26.66
C LYS A 411 -16.43 -29.75 -26.38
N GLU A 412 -15.76 -29.22 -27.41
CA GLU A 412 -14.59 -28.36 -27.27
C GLU A 412 -14.97 -27.02 -26.61
N LEU A 413 -16.08 -26.39 -27.02
CA LEU A 413 -16.58 -25.16 -26.40
C LEU A 413 -16.98 -25.36 -24.94
N ASP A 414 -17.61 -26.48 -24.59
CA ASP A 414 -17.96 -26.80 -23.20
C ASP A 414 -16.74 -27.19 -22.36
N ALA A 415 -15.76 -27.91 -22.92
CA ALA A 415 -14.47 -28.14 -22.27
C ALA A 415 -13.68 -26.83 -22.04
N LEU A 416 -13.73 -25.88 -22.99
CA LEU A 416 -13.13 -24.55 -22.83
C LEU A 416 -13.87 -23.71 -21.78
N ARG A 417 -15.20 -23.82 -21.69
CA ARG A 417 -15.99 -23.20 -20.61
C ARG A 417 -15.63 -23.78 -19.25
N ASP A 418 -15.52 -25.09 -19.11
CA ASP A 418 -15.28 -25.75 -17.83
C ASP A 418 -13.82 -25.64 -17.36
N THR A 419 -12.85 -25.69 -18.28
CA THR A 419 -11.45 -25.34 -17.96
C THR A 419 -11.32 -23.86 -17.61
N GLY A 420 -12.02 -22.96 -18.31
CA GLY A 420 -12.10 -21.54 -17.96
C GLY A 420 -12.65 -21.31 -16.55
N LYS A 421 -13.79 -21.93 -16.19
CA LYS A 421 -14.34 -21.91 -14.83
C LYS A 421 -13.32 -22.41 -13.80
N ALA A 422 -12.68 -23.55 -14.04
CA ALA A 422 -11.72 -24.13 -13.11
C ALA A 422 -10.47 -23.26 -12.91
N VAL A 423 -10.02 -22.55 -13.96
CA VAL A 423 -8.93 -21.55 -13.85
C VAL A 423 -9.40 -20.35 -13.02
N PHE A 424 -10.57 -19.76 -13.31
CA PHE A 424 -11.10 -18.65 -12.53
C PHE A 424 -11.38 -19.01 -11.07
N GLU A 425 -11.89 -20.21 -10.78
CA GLU A 425 -12.09 -20.68 -9.40
C GLU A 425 -10.77 -20.88 -8.66
N ARG A 426 -9.75 -21.43 -9.33
CA ARG A 426 -8.39 -21.57 -8.79
C ARG A 426 -7.77 -20.20 -8.51
N GLU A 427 -7.84 -19.27 -9.45
CA GLU A 427 -7.31 -17.91 -9.30
C GLU A 427 -8.04 -17.16 -8.18
N ASN A 428 -9.38 -17.19 -8.17
CA ASN A 428 -10.20 -16.57 -7.13
C ASN A 428 -9.90 -17.14 -5.74
N ARG A 429 -9.57 -18.43 -5.64
CA ARG A 429 -9.07 -19.05 -4.41
C ARG A 429 -7.67 -18.54 -4.05
N MET A 430 -6.71 -18.57 -4.97
CA MET A 430 -5.34 -18.05 -4.72
C MET A 430 -5.36 -16.58 -4.26
N LEU A 431 -6.25 -15.75 -4.83
CA LEU A 431 -6.45 -14.36 -4.43
C LEU A 431 -7.11 -14.22 -3.04
N LYS A 432 -8.04 -15.11 -2.67
CA LYS A 432 -8.62 -15.16 -1.33
C LYS A 432 -7.60 -15.59 -0.28
N ASP A 433 -6.83 -16.62 -0.58
CA ASP A 433 -5.80 -17.19 0.31
C ASP A 433 -4.68 -16.14 0.51
N SER A 434 -4.17 -15.53 -0.58
CA SER A 434 -3.20 -14.41 -0.51
C SER A 434 -3.72 -13.19 0.25
N ARG A 435 -5.00 -12.81 0.07
CA ARG A 435 -5.63 -11.74 0.86
C ARG A 435 -5.71 -12.12 2.35
N GLN A 436 -5.94 -13.38 2.68
CA GLN A 436 -5.99 -13.85 4.06
C GLN A 436 -4.59 -13.81 4.70
N ASP A 437 -3.55 -14.19 3.98
CA ASP A 437 -2.16 -14.08 4.43
C ASP A 437 -1.75 -12.61 4.66
N ALA A 438 -2.12 -11.71 3.76
CA ALA A 438 -1.90 -10.27 3.92
C ALA A 438 -2.64 -9.70 5.15
N LEU A 439 -3.86 -10.16 5.43
CA LEU A 439 -4.60 -9.79 6.64
C LEU A 439 -3.93 -10.33 7.93
N GLN A 440 -3.41 -11.55 7.92
CA GLN A 440 -2.65 -12.10 9.04
C GLN A 440 -1.34 -11.33 9.28
N GLN A 441 -0.62 -10.93 8.22
CA GLN A 441 0.57 -10.10 8.33
C GLN A 441 0.25 -8.71 8.90
N LEU A 442 -0.88 -8.11 8.51
CA LEU A 442 -1.38 -6.85 9.06
C LEU A 442 -1.79 -6.99 10.53
N GLU A 443 -2.42 -8.09 10.94
CA GLU A 443 -2.75 -8.38 12.34
C GLU A 443 -1.47 -8.54 13.19
N LEU A 444 -0.47 -9.28 12.70
CA LEU A 444 0.83 -9.44 13.35
C LEU A 444 1.63 -8.11 13.43
N ALA A 445 1.51 -7.24 12.43
CA ALA A 445 2.12 -5.92 12.44
C ALA A 445 1.42 -4.99 13.46
N ASN A 446 0.09 -4.96 13.47
CA ASN A 446 -0.70 -4.20 14.44
C ASN A 446 -0.41 -4.65 15.87
N LYS A 447 -0.29 -5.97 16.11
CA LYS A 447 0.11 -6.47 17.43
C LYS A 447 1.50 -5.98 17.84
N LYS A 448 2.51 -6.06 16.95
CA LYS A 448 3.85 -5.53 17.24
C LYS A 448 3.83 -4.02 17.55
N ILE A 449 2.97 -3.26 16.88
CA ILE A 449 2.78 -1.83 17.16
C ILE A 449 2.19 -1.63 18.57
N GLN A 450 1.18 -2.42 18.95
CA GLN A 450 0.60 -2.39 20.31
C GLN A 450 1.61 -2.81 21.39
N ASP A 451 2.36 -3.89 21.17
CA ASP A 451 3.41 -4.37 22.08
C ASP A 451 4.49 -3.28 22.29
N VAL A 452 4.87 -2.54 21.24
CA VAL A 452 5.83 -1.41 21.30
C VAL A 452 5.22 -0.16 21.94
N GLN A 453 3.94 0.14 21.68
CA GLN A 453 3.22 1.25 22.33
C GLN A 453 3.13 1.04 23.83
N GLN A 454 2.76 -0.16 24.29
CA GLN A 454 2.73 -0.51 25.71
C GLN A 454 4.13 -0.39 26.34
N ALA A 455 5.17 -0.91 25.67
CA ALA A 455 6.55 -0.79 26.17
C ALA A 455 7.04 0.68 26.24
N TYR A 456 6.56 1.55 25.35
CA TYR A 456 6.82 3.00 25.42
C TYR A 456 6.06 3.65 26.58
N GLU A 457 4.78 3.34 26.77
CA GLU A 457 3.98 3.85 27.90
C GLU A 457 4.57 3.44 29.26
N ASP A 458 4.99 2.17 29.41
CA ASP A 458 5.69 1.69 30.60
C ASP A 458 6.99 2.48 30.87
N LYS A 459 7.75 2.83 29.81
CA LYS A 459 8.97 3.63 29.93
C LYS A 459 8.70 5.10 30.24
N VAL A 460 7.64 5.69 29.71
CA VAL A 460 7.19 7.04 30.12
C VAL A 460 6.80 7.04 31.60
N LEU A 461 6.02 6.05 32.05
CA LEU A 461 5.64 5.89 33.47
C LEU A 461 6.85 5.66 34.39
N GLU A 462 7.87 4.92 33.94
CA GLU A 462 9.13 4.76 34.67
C GLU A 462 9.88 6.09 34.78
N ILE A 463 10.01 6.86 33.69
CA ILE A 463 10.64 8.18 33.69
C ILE A 463 9.90 9.15 34.63
N THR A 464 8.57 9.24 34.57
CA THR A 464 7.80 10.10 35.49
C THR A 464 7.96 9.68 36.96
N ARG A 465 8.07 8.38 37.25
CA ARG A 465 8.36 7.88 38.62
C ARG A 465 9.78 8.21 39.08
N LEU A 466 10.76 8.23 38.18
CA LEU A 466 12.13 8.63 38.50
C LEU A 466 12.24 10.15 38.69
N ASP A 467 11.62 10.95 37.83
CA ASP A 467 11.58 12.41 37.94
C ASP A 467 10.92 12.88 39.24
N ALA A 468 9.81 12.24 39.64
CA ALA A 468 9.19 12.48 40.94
C ALA A 468 10.15 12.16 42.11
N LYS A 469 10.88 11.03 42.06
CA LYS A 469 11.88 10.67 43.08
C LYS A 469 13.04 11.66 43.13
N PHE A 470 13.58 12.08 41.99
CA PHE A 470 14.65 13.08 41.93
C PHE A 470 14.16 14.44 42.43
N THR A 471 12.94 14.84 42.09
CA THR A 471 12.32 16.08 42.60
C THR A 471 12.20 16.06 44.14
N THR A 472 11.75 14.94 44.72
CA THR A 472 11.72 14.75 46.18
C THR A 472 13.12 14.82 46.79
N SER A 473 14.08 14.06 46.25
CA SER A 473 15.47 14.04 46.78
C SER A 473 16.17 15.39 46.68
N VAL A 474 15.93 16.14 45.60
CA VAL A 474 16.42 17.52 45.45
C VAL A 474 15.74 18.47 46.45
N ALA A 475 14.48 18.25 46.82
CA ALA A 475 13.81 19.00 47.88
C ALA A 475 14.37 18.66 49.28
N GLU A 476 14.65 17.39 49.55
CA GLU A 476 15.28 16.90 50.79
C GLU A 476 16.67 17.53 50.98
N VAL A 477 17.57 17.39 49.99
CA VAL A 477 18.93 17.97 50.04
C VAL A 477 18.89 19.51 50.15
N ARG A 478 17.94 20.18 49.50
CA ARG A 478 17.73 21.64 49.67
C ARG A 478 17.24 22.00 51.07
N ASN A 479 16.52 21.12 51.76
CA ASN A 479 16.07 21.33 53.13
C ASN A 479 17.22 21.10 54.12
N GLU A 480 17.99 20.01 53.95
CA GLU A 480 19.20 19.76 54.73
C GLU A 480 20.20 20.91 54.62
N LEU A 481 20.44 21.43 53.40
CA LEU A 481 21.32 22.57 53.17
C LEU A 481 20.84 23.84 53.89
N LYS A 482 19.52 24.10 53.95
CA LYS A 482 18.95 25.22 54.72
C LYS A 482 19.15 25.04 56.23
N ILE A 483 18.93 23.83 56.74
CA ILE A 483 19.14 23.49 58.15
C ILE A 483 20.62 23.67 58.52
N LYS A 484 21.54 23.13 57.71
CA LYS A 484 22.99 23.28 57.92
C LYS A 484 23.46 24.73 57.80
N HIS A 485 22.87 25.53 56.91
CA HIS A 485 23.14 26.96 56.84
C HIS A 485 22.67 27.70 58.11
N PHE A 486 21.51 27.35 58.66
CA PHE A 486 21.03 27.91 59.94
C PHE A 486 21.91 27.49 61.12
N GLU A 487 22.29 26.20 61.21
CA GLU A 487 23.25 25.71 62.22
C GLU A 487 24.58 26.46 62.16
N ILE A 488 25.14 26.66 60.96
CA ILE A 488 26.38 27.43 60.76
C ILE A 488 26.19 28.89 61.18
N ALA A 489 25.10 29.55 60.80
CA ALA A 489 24.83 30.93 61.21
C ALA A 489 24.69 31.07 62.74
N GLN A 490 24.04 30.12 63.39
CA GLN A 490 23.93 30.06 64.85
C GLN A 490 25.29 29.82 65.53
N LEU A 491 26.12 28.93 64.98
CA LEU A 491 27.46 28.66 65.48
C LEU A 491 28.40 29.86 65.30
N SER A 492 28.36 30.55 64.16
CA SER A 492 29.14 31.78 63.93
C SER A 492 28.76 32.87 64.92
N ARG A 493 27.45 33.12 65.15
CA ARG A 493 27.00 34.08 66.16
C ARG A 493 27.44 33.69 67.57
N ASN A 494 27.28 32.42 67.95
CA ASN A 494 27.75 31.93 69.25
C ASN A 494 29.28 32.10 69.41
N TYR A 495 30.04 31.93 68.33
CA TYR A 495 31.49 32.16 68.32
C TYR A 495 31.83 33.64 68.47
N GLU A 496 31.16 34.53 67.74
CA GLU A 496 31.30 36.00 67.87
C GLU A 496 30.97 36.47 69.30
N ASP A 497 29.88 36.00 69.88
CA ASP A 497 29.48 36.30 71.28
C ASP A 497 30.57 35.82 72.27
N LYS A 498 31.18 34.64 72.04
CA LYS A 498 32.29 34.13 72.86
C LYS A 498 33.59 34.91 72.67
N CYS A 499 33.89 35.38 71.46
CA CYS A 499 35.04 36.25 71.20
C CYS A 499 34.88 37.61 71.90
N GLN A 500 33.68 38.20 71.90
CA GLN A 500 33.38 39.43 72.63
C GLN A 500 33.55 39.26 74.14
N LEU A 501 32.99 38.19 74.73
CA LEU A 501 33.16 37.86 76.15
C LEU A 501 34.63 37.61 76.52
N LEU A 502 35.38 36.92 75.67
CA LEU A 502 36.82 36.69 75.86
C LEU A 502 37.61 38.00 75.82
N HIS A 503 37.29 38.91 74.90
CA HIS A 503 37.92 40.23 74.84
C HIS A 503 37.60 41.07 76.08
N GLN A 504 36.34 41.08 76.53
CA GLN A 504 35.93 41.77 77.75
C GLN A 504 36.67 41.24 79.00
N ALA A 505 36.83 39.91 79.11
CA ALA A 505 37.59 39.29 80.19
C ALA A 505 39.09 39.67 80.15
N HIS A 506 39.70 39.84 78.97
CA HIS A 506 41.07 40.34 78.87
C HIS A 506 41.20 41.80 79.34
N LEU A 507 40.25 42.67 78.98
CA LEU A 507 40.20 44.05 79.46
C LEU A 507 40.02 44.12 80.99
N GLU A 508 39.17 43.27 81.57
CA GLU A 508 39.02 43.16 83.03
C GLU A 508 40.32 42.69 83.70
N ILE A 509 40.97 41.64 83.16
CA ILE A 509 42.26 41.15 83.64
C ILE A 509 43.33 42.25 83.61
N ASP A 510 43.40 43.05 82.54
CA ASP A 510 44.39 44.13 82.42
C ASP A 510 44.08 45.32 83.35
N MET A 511 42.81 45.67 83.55
CA MET A 511 42.40 46.64 84.56
C MET A 511 42.72 46.16 85.99
N LEU A 512 42.53 44.86 86.27
CA LEU A 512 42.89 44.26 87.55
C LEU A 512 44.42 44.22 87.76
N LYS A 513 45.23 43.95 86.73
CA LYS A 513 46.70 44.09 86.78
C LYS A 513 47.09 45.54 87.13
N GLN A 514 46.55 46.53 86.41
CA GLN A 514 46.82 47.95 86.69
C GLN A 514 46.44 48.33 88.13
N LYS A 515 45.30 47.85 88.64
CA LYS A 515 44.88 48.07 90.04
C LYS A 515 45.83 47.40 91.04
N VAL A 516 46.29 46.17 90.76
CA VAL A 516 47.28 45.47 91.58
C VAL A 516 48.62 46.20 91.59
N ASP A 517 49.08 46.70 90.45
CA ASP A 517 50.35 47.42 90.35
C ASP A 517 50.29 48.81 91.00
N ALA A 518 49.16 49.52 90.89
CA ALA A 518 48.90 50.73 91.67
C ALA A 518 48.92 50.44 93.20
N LEU A 519 48.30 49.35 93.64
CA LEU A 519 48.34 48.93 95.05
C LEU A 519 49.74 48.53 95.53
N LYS A 520 50.57 47.89 94.68
CA LYS A 520 51.99 47.64 94.97
C LYS A 520 52.77 48.94 95.15
N LEU A 521 52.52 49.95 94.30
CA LEU A 521 53.18 51.24 94.39
C LEU A 521 52.78 52.01 95.66
N GLU A 522 51.49 52.01 96.03
CA GLU A 522 51.05 52.60 97.32
C GLU A 522 51.60 51.81 98.52
N PHE A 523 51.68 50.48 98.43
CA PHE A 523 52.30 49.65 99.47
C PHE A 523 53.79 49.98 99.64
N GLN A 524 54.56 50.10 98.56
CA GLN A 524 55.98 50.49 98.60
C GLN A 524 56.18 51.93 99.12
N LYS A 525 55.29 52.87 98.80
CA LYS A 525 55.27 54.21 99.42
C LYS A 525 55.02 54.11 100.93
N LEU A 526 54.08 53.27 101.36
CA LEU A 526 53.76 53.09 102.77
C LEU A 526 54.90 52.39 103.52
N GLU A 527 55.51 51.33 102.97
CA GLU A 527 56.70 50.67 103.53
C GLU A 527 57.86 51.66 103.68
N THR A 528 58.16 52.46 102.66
CA THR A 528 59.24 53.46 102.73
C THR A 528 58.90 54.62 103.67
N GLN A 529 57.63 54.99 103.83
CA GLN A 529 57.18 55.95 104.84
C GLN A 529 57.29 55.37 106.26
N THR A 530 56.84 54.14 106.50
CA THR A 530 56.97 53.46 107.79
C THR A 530 58.43 53.23 108.14
N THR A 531 59.29 52.89 107.18
CA THR A 531 60.74 52.78 107.38
C THR A 531 61.36 54.12 107.75
N LYS A 532 60.94 55.24 107.13
CA LYS A 532 61.36 56.60 107.54
C LYS A 532 60.91 56.93 108.96
N GLN A 533 59.68 56.58 109.34
CA GLN A 533 59.17 56.79 110.70
C GLN A 533 59.91 55.93 111.74
N ILE A 534 60.22 54.68 111.43
CA ILE A 534 61.05 53.81 112.27
C ILE A 534 62.44 54.43 112.44
N ASN A 535 63.09 54.84 111.35
CA ASN A 535 64.42 55.47 111.39
C ASN A 535 64.42 56.80 112.15
N GLN A 536 63.34 57.58 112.09
CA GLN A 536 63.17 58.78 112.90
C GLN A 536 63.00 58.44 114.38
N LEU A 537 62.18 57.45 114.71
CA LEU A 537 61.99 56.98 116.10
C LEU A 537 63.25 56.35 116.69
N THR A 538 64.08 55.67 115.90
CA THR A 538 65.41 55.20 116.37
C THR A 538 66.36 56.38 116.60
N LEU A 539 66.38 57.38 115.72
CA LEU A 539 67.20 58.60 115.91
C LEU A 539 66.74 59.40 117.14
N GLU A 540 65.44 59.50 117.39
CA GLU A 540 64.89 60.14 118.59
C GLU A 540 65.21 59.31 119.85
N ARG A 541 65.19 57.98 119.77
CA ARG A 541 65.64 57.09 120.84
C ARG A 541 67.16 57.15 121.09
N GLU A 542 67.96 57.41 120.06
CA GLU A 542 69.40 57.66 120.19
C GLU A 542 69.68 59.02 120.81
N LYS A 543 68.90 60.07 120.50
CA LYS A 543 68.94 61.34 121.23
C LYS A 543 68.56 61.15 122.69
N ILE A 544 67.52 60.38 122.99
CA ILE A 544 67.15 60.05 124.38
C ILE A 544 68.31 59.34 125.10
N LYS A 545 68.94 58.33 124.49
CA LYS A 545 70.15 57.69 125.03
C LYS A 545 71.32 58.66 125.25
N ALA A 546 71.48 59.67 124.37
CA ALA A 546 72.50 60.70 124.54
C ALA A 546 72.16 61.64 125.71
N TYR A 547 70.88 61.93 125.96
CA TYR A 547 70.43 62.64 127.16
C TYR A 547 70.56 61.78 128.43
N GLU A 548 70.23 60.49 128.39
CA GLU A 548 70.46 59.53 129.48
C GLU A 548 71.96 59.43 129.83
N ALA A 549 72.85 59.43 128.82
CA ALA A 549 74.29 59.47 129.03
C ALA A 549 74.76 60.81 129.64
N LEU A 550 74.22 61.93 129.17
CA LEU A 550 74.49 63.26 129.73
C LEU A 550 74.00 63.38 131.18
N GLU A 551 72.86 62.76 131.52
CA GLU A 551 72.32 62.69 132.88
C GLU A 551 73.26 61.90 133.81
N VAL A 552 73.82 60.77 133.34
CA VAL A 552 74.86 60.03 134.07
C VAL A 552 76.17 60.83 134.21
N GLU A 553 76.57 61.61 133.21
CA GLU A 553 77.72 62.54 133.32
C GLU A 553 77.45 63.68 134.31
N MET A 554 76.22 64.22 134.35
CA MET A 554 75.81 65.20 135.36
C MET A 554 75.76 64.60 136.76
N ASP A 555 75.26 63.38 136.94
CA ASP A 555 75.26 62.68 138.24
C ASP A 555 76.68 62.45 138.75
N GLN A 556 77.63 62.11 137.87
CA GLN A 556 79.06 62.04 138.22
C GLN A 556 79.64 63.41 138.58
N ALA A 557 79.24 64.49 137.91
CA ALA A 557 79.64 65.85 138.27
C ALA A 557 79.06 66.29 139.63
N ILE A 558 77.78 65.99 139.90
CA ILE A 558 77.10 66.28 141.17
C ILE A 558 77.77 65.52 142.33
N LEU A 559 78.15 64.25 142.11
CA LEU A 559 78.92 63.45 143.08
C LEU A 559 80.34 63.98 143.36
N GLN A 560 80.90 64.83 142.49
CA GLN A 560 82.20 65.50 142.72
C GLN A 560 82.06 66.97 143.18
N ALA A 561 80.89 67.59 143.04
CA ALA A 561 80.64 69.00 143.35
C ALA A 561 79.88 69.27 144.65
N GLY A 562 79.37 68.24 145.35
CA GLY A 562 78.58 68.35 146.58
C GLY A 562 79.34 68.81 147.85
N GLY A 563 80.09 69.91 147.77
CA GLY A 563 81.05 70.34 148.81
C GLY A 563 81.22 71.86 149.00
N SER A 564 80.28 72.70 148.52
CA SER A 564 80.18 74.14 148.84
C SER A 564 78.78 74.66 148.51
N ALA A 565 78.35 75.78 149.11
CA ALA A 565 77.01 76.35 148.94
C ALA A 565 77.06 77.79 148.39
N ASN A 566 76.05 78.20 147.60
CA ASN A 566 75.15 79.31 147.98
C ASN A 566 73.92 79.48 147.05
N GLU A 567 72.86 79.98 147.67
CA GLU A 567 71.80 80.92 147.23
C GLU A 567 71.11 80.84 145.84
N ASP A 568 69.79 80.83 145.96
CA ASP A 568 68.71 81.22 145.03
C ASP A 568 68.99 82.34 144.00
N ILE A 569 68.35 82.22 142.82
CA ILE A 569 67.27 83.12 142.32
C ILE A 569 66.95 82.80 140.85
N ALA A 570 65.68 82.44 140.54
CA ALA A 570 65.01 82.70 139.24
C ALA A 570 63.54 82.19 139.23
N THR A 571 62.59 82.99 139.72
CA THR A 571 61.15 82.62 139.77
C THR A 571 60.40 82.90 138.47
N SER A 572 59.65 81.94 137.93
CA SER A 572 58.30 82.11 137.31
C SER A 572 57.76 80.72 136.83
N THR A 573 56.46 80.42 136.76
CA THR A 573 55.25 81.24 137.01
C THR A 573 54.15 80.39 137.66
N PHE A 574 53.26 81.03 138.43
CA PHE A 574 51.88 80.57 138.68
C PHE A 574 51.14 80.36 137.32
N ALA A 575 50.01 79.66 137.17
CA ALA A 575 48.78 79.90 137.92
C ALA A 575 47.62 78.91 137.64
N LEU A 576 46.84 78.66 138.70
CA LEU A 576 45.35 78.68 138.75
C LEU A 576 44.50 77.75 137.84
N ILE A 577 44.14 76.61 138.44
CA ILE A 577 42.76 76.09 138.56
C ILE A 577 41.74 77.26 138.66
N PRO A 578 40.58 77.30 137.93
CA PRO A 578 39.31 76.80 138.53
C PRO A 578 38.10 76.38 137.63
N THR A 579 37.44 75.29 138.05
CA THR A 579 35.97 75.08 138.20
C THR A 579 34.92 75.25 137.07
N ALA A 580 33.85 74.44 137.22
CA ALA A 580 32.42 74.75 136.97
C ALA A 580 31.71 74.46 135.61
N PRO A 581 31.89 75.20 134.49
CA PRO A 581 30.97 75.10 133.34
C PRO A 581 30.82 73.73 132.66
N LYS A 582 31.89 72.92 132.70
CA LYS A 582 32.09 71.72 131.86
C LYS A 582 30.98 70.64 132.00
N ARG A 583 30.30 70.58 133.15
CA ARG A 583 29.30 69.53 133.46
C ARG A 583 27.95 69.72 132.76
N ARG A 584 27.53 70.97 132.46
CA ARG A 584 26.24 71.24 131.79
C ARG A 584 26.29 70.96 130.28
N PHE A 585 27.42 71.30 129.65
CA PHE A 585 27.68 71.06 128.22
C PHE A 585 27.62 69.58 127.83
N GLN A 586 28.02 68.67 128.74
CA GLN A 586 27.97 67.23 128.48
C GLN A 586 26.54 66.70 128.30
N HIS A 587 25.55 67.18 129.07
CA HIS A 587 24.17 66.68 128.96
C HIS A 587 23.49 67.07 127.64
N SER A 588 23.69 68.30 127.14
CA SER A 588 23.16 68.71 125.83
C SER A 588 23.79 67.93 124.69
N ILE A 589 25.10 67.63 124.77
CA ILE A 589 25.79 66.74 123.81
C ILE A 589 25.19 65.34 123.83
N THR A 590 24.99 64.74 125.01
CA THR A 590 24.44 63.37 125.09
C THR A 590 23.02 63.26 124.52
N LEU A 591 22.20 64.32 124.62
CA LEU A 591 20.88 64.34 124.00
C LEU A 591 20.98 64.46 122.47
N ALA A 592 21.83 65.36 121.95
CA ALA A 592 22.06 65.50 120.52
C ALA A 592 22.61 64.22 119.88
N GLN A 593 23.55 63.53 120.56
CA GLN A 593 24.08 62.23 120.10
C GLN A 593 22.99 61.16 119.96
N LYS A 594 22.02 61.10 120.88
CA LYS A 594 20.90 60.15 120.79
C LYS A 594 19.96 60.48 119.62
N LEU A 595 19.72 61.77 119.34
CA LEU A 595 18.88 62.20 118.23
C LEU A 595 19.52 61.83 116.88
N VAL A 596 20.81 62.15 116.68
CA VAL A 596 21.58 61.76 115.48
C VAL A 596 21.67 60.23 115.33
N GLN A 597 21.78 59.47 116.42
CA GLN A 597 21.73 58.01 116.36
C GLN A 597 20.36 57.49 115.88
N ALA A 598 19.26 58.10 116.34
CA ALA A 598 17.91 57.74 115.87
C ALA A 598 17.74 58.06 114.38
N GLU A 599 18.14 59.24 113.93
CA GLU A 599 18.13 59.65 112.51
C GLU A 599 18.94 58.68 111.64
N GLN A 600 20.15 58.30 112.06
CA GLN A 600 20.95 57.30 111.35
C GLN A 600 20.30 55.91 111.31
N THR A 601 19.51 55.51 112.33
CA THR A 601 18.76 54.25 112.26
C THR A 601 17.55 54.31 111.33
N ILE A 602 16.87 55.47 111.26
CA ILE A 602 15.75 55.70 110.34
C ILE A 602 16.25 55.71 108.89
N GLN A 603 17.36 56.41 108.60
CA GLN A 603 17.98 56.42 107.27
C GLN A 603 18.38 55.00 106.83
N LYS A 604 19.04 54.22 107.70
CA LYS A 604 19.40 52.81 107.45
C LYS A 604 18.22 51.84 107.39
N GLN A 605 17.01 52.29 107.72
CA GLN A 605 15.77 51.54 107.49
C GLN A 605 15.18 51.92 106.13
N GLY A 606 15.09 53.21 105.80
CA GLY A 606 14.67 53.68 104.47
C GLY A 606 15.52 53.10 103.32
N GLU A 607 16.86 53.12 103.47
CA GLU A 607 17.79 52.50 102.50
C GLU A 607 17.51 51.00 102.28
N LYS A 608 16.95 50.30 103.28
CA LYS A 608 16.58 48.87 103.17
C LYS A 608 15.18 48.69 102.58
N GLU A 609 14.24 49.56 102.90
CA GLU A 609 12.91 49.54 102.29
C GLU A 609 13.00 49.81 100.78
N GLU A 610 13.82 50.77 100.35
CA GLU A 610 14.10 51.04 98.93
C GLU A 610 14.75 49.83 98.22
N GLN A 611 15.75 49.19 98.86
CA GLN A 611 16.35 47.95 98.34
C GLN A 611 15.34 46.79 98.22
N LEU A 612 14.44 46.64 99.20
CA LEU A 612 13.40 45.60 99.18
C LEU A 612 12.32 45.89 98.15
N GLN A 613 11.92 47.15 97.95
CA GLN A 613 11.01 47.57 96.88
C GLN A 613 11.63 47.31 95.50
N SER A 614 12.89 47.69 95.29
CA SER A 614 13.62 47.40 94.05
C SER A 614 13.70 45.90 93.76
N ARG A 615 13.95 45.06 94.78
CA ARG A 615 13.97 43.60 94.60
C ARG A 615 12.56 43.02 94.36
N LEU A 616 11.51 43.57 94.95
CA LEU A 616 10.12 43.19 94.64
C LEU A 616 9.75 43.51 93.18
N GLU A 617 10.10 44.68 92.66
CA GLU A 617 9.91 45.01 91.25
C GLU A 617 10.66 44.07 90.31
N GLN A 618 11.91 43.72 90.64
CA GLN A 618 12.70 42.75 89.88
C GLN A 618 12.01 41.38 89.88
N LEU A 619 11.57 40.89 91.04
CA LEU A 619 10.85 39.62 91.17
C LEU A 619 9.51 39.62 90.43
N GLN A 620 8.79 40.75 90.36
CA GLN A 620 7.58 40.87 89.55
C GLN A 620 7.89 40.79 88.05
N LYS A 621 8.93 41.48 87.57
CA LYS A 621 9.38 41.43 86.17
C LYS A 621 9.89 40.03 85.80
N GLU A 622 10.62 39.37 86.68
CA GLU A 622 11.03 37.95 86.57
C GLU A 622 9.80 37.01 86.50
N LEU A 623 8.76 37.24 87.31
CA LEU A 623 7.52 36.46 87.32
C LEU A 623 6.69 36.62 86.03
N GLU A 624 6.56 37.85 85.51
CA GLU A 624 5.83 38.13 84.27
C GLU A 624 6.57 37.56 83.04
N PHE A 625 7.90 37.63 83.04
CA PHE A 625 8.74 36.97 82.04
C PHE A 625 8.61 35.43 82.09
N ALA A 626 8.61 34.83 83.28
CA ALA A 626 8.40 33.39 83.44
C ALA A 626 6.99 32.95 83.00
N LYS A 627 5.95 33.73 83.30
CA LYS A 627 4.57 33.48 82.87
C LYS A 627 4.41 33.57 81.35
N SER A 628 5.01 34.58 80.71
CA SER A 628 4.95 34.74 79.25
C SER A 628 5.71 33.62 78.52
N GLN A 629 6.89 33.20 79.01
CA GLN A 629 7.54 31.97 78.51
C GLN A 629 6.65 30.74 78.68
N LEU A 630 6.06 30.52 79.86
CA LEU A 630 5.18 29.37 80.12
C LEU A 630 3.95 29.34 79.19
N SER A 631 3.41 30.51 78.80
CA SER A 631 2.31 30.59 77.83
C SER A 631 2.71 30.24 76.39
N HIS A 632 4.00 30.37 76.05
CA HIS A 632 4.54 30.04 74.72
C HIS A 632 4.92 28.55 74.59
N VAL A 633 5.28 27.87 75.68
CA VAL A 633 5.64 26.43 75.70
C VAL A 633 4.55 25.48 75.15
N PRO A 634 3.24 25.63 75.47
CA PRO A 634 2.22 24.72 74.94
C PRO A 634 1.91 24.93 73.45
N GLN A 635 2.27 26.06 72.85
CA GLN A 635 1.88 26.36 71.46
C GLN A 635 2.57 25.43 70.43
N PRO A 636 3.89 25.18 70.48
CA PRO A 636 4.53 24.13 69.67
C PRO A 636 4.04 22.71 69.98
N GLN A 637 3.71 22.43 71.26
CA GLN A 637 3.25 21.11 71.69
C GLN A 637 1.86 20.79 71.12
N ASN A 638 0.93 21.74 71.18
CA ASN A 638 -0.40 21.60 70.60
C ASN A 638 -0.34 21.44 69.07
N TYR A 639 0.49 22.23 68.37
CA TYR A 639 0.70 22.08 66.93
C TYR A 639 1.31 20.71 66.57
N LEU A 640 2.23 20.19 67.38
CA LEU A 640 2.78 18.85 67.18
C LEU A 640 1.72 17.76 67.41
N MET A 641 0.89 17.86 68.45
CA MET A 641 -0.22 16.92 68.68
C MET A 641 -1.24 16.95 67.53
N GLU A 642 -1.63 18.14 67.07
CA GLU A 642 -2.52 18.29 65.90
C GLU A 642 -1.90 17.66 64.64
N LYS A 643 -0.59 17.85 64.41
CA LYS A 643 0.11 17.22 63.28
C LYS A 643 0.29 15.71 63.42
N LEU A 644 0.39 15.17 64.64
CA LEU A 644 0.39 13.73 64.88
C LEU A 644 -1.00 13.13 64.60
N LEU A 645 -2.08 13.74 65.13
CA LEU A 645 -3.46 13.31 64.86
C LEU A 645 -3.79 13.31 63.37
N MET A 646 -3.45 14.38 62.63
CA MET A 646 -3.62 14.41 61.17
C MET A 646 -2.85 13.29 60.45
N LYS A 647 -1.71 12.82 61.00
CA LYS A 647 -0.94 11.71 60.43
C LYS A 647 -1.45 10.34 60.85
N GLU A 648 -2.10 10.22 62.00
CA GLU A 648 -2.84 9.01 62.40
C GLU A 648 -4.08 8.84 61.49
N ASP A 649 -4.84 9.90 61.22
CA ASP A 649 -5.95 9.90 60.24
C ASP A 649 -5.49 9.49 58.83
N GLU A 650 -4.42 10.11 58.30
CA GLU A 650 -3.85 9.74 57.00
C GLU A 650 -3.42 8.26 56.97
N LEU A 651 -2.84 7.77 58.07
CA LEU A 651 -2.34 6.39 58.20
C LEU A 651 -3.49 5.38 58.22
N ASP A 652 -4.60 5.66 58.89
CA ASP A 652 -5.78 4.77 58.90
C ASP A 652 -6.53 4.77 57.55
N VAL A 653 -6.57 5.89 56.84
CA VAL A 653 -7.03 5.93 55.43
C VAL A 653 -6.12 5.08 54.53
N CYS A 654 -4.81 5.11 54.75
CA CYS A 654 -3.87 4.23 54.04
C CYS A 654 -4.07 2.74 54.42
N GLN A 655 -4.21 2.43 55.70
CA GLN A 655 -4.45 1.04 56.16
C GLN A 655 -5.74 0.46 55.59
N THR A 656 -6.85 1.21 55.64
CA THR A 656 -8.14 0.74 55.12
C THR A 656 -8.08 0.49 53.60
N ARG A 657 -7.41 1.37 52.84
CA ARG A 657 -7.15 1.15 51.41
C ARG A 657 -6.26 -0.08 51.15
N CYS A 658 -5.23 -0.32 51.95
CA CYS A 658 -4.42 -1.54 51.85
C CYS A 658 -5.23 -2.82 52.11
N ARG A 659 -6.11 -2.83 53.13
CA ARG A 659 -7.01 -3.96 53.41
C ARG A 659 -7.99 -4.22 52.26
N GLN A 660 -8.55 -3.17 51.64
CA GLN A 660 -9.41 -3.28 50.45
C GLN A 660 -8.66 -3.85 49.23
N LEU A 661 -7.44 -3.39 48.97
CA LEU A 661 -6.62 -3.92 47.88
C LEU A 661 -6.23 -5.38 48.12
N GLN A 662 -5.96 -5.77 49.38
CA GLN A 662 -5.66 -7.15 49.75
C GLN A 662 -6.87 -8.08 49.54
N SER A 663 -8.09 -7.66 49.91
CA SER A 663 -9.30 -8.47 49.66
C SER A 663 -9.62 -8.59 48.16
N SER A 664 -9.42 -7.52 47.38
CA SER A 664 -9.55 -7.55 45.92
C SER A 664 -8.54 -8.51 45.28
N LEU A 665 -7.27 -8.46 45.70
CA LEU A 665 -6.24 -9.40 45.23
C LEU A 665 -6.59 -10.86 45.56
N GLN A 666 -7.07 -11.13 46.77
CA GLN A 666 -7.53 -12.47 47.17
C GLN A 666 -8.71 -12.94 46.32
N GLN A 667 -9.69 -12.07 46.04
CA GLN A 667 -10.81 -12.40 45.15
C GLN A 667 -10.34 -12.74 43.73
N GLN A 668 -9.40 -11.95 43.17
CA GLN A 668 -8.84 -12.24 41.84
C GLN A 668 -8.02 -13.54 41.81
N GLN A 669 -7.32 -13.89 42.89
CA GLN A 669 -6.63 -15.18 43.02
C GLN A 669 -7.62 -16.35 43.03
N MET A 670 -8.76 -16.23 43.73
CA MET A 670 -9.80 -17.25 43.70
C MET A 670 -10.45 -17.37 42.31
N ASN A 671 -10.81 -16.26 41.67
CA ASN A 671 -11.32 -16.24 40.29
C ASN A 671 -10.35 -16.92 39.30
N ALA A 672 -9.04 -16.63 39.43
CA ALA A 672 -8.01 -17.23 38.58
C ALA A 672 -7.87 -18.74 38.80
N GLN A 673 -7.98 -19.21 40.05
CA GLN A 673 -7.95 -20.64 40.37
C GLN A 673 -9.21 -21.36 39.85
N GLU A 674 -10.39 -20.75 39.92
CA GLU A 674 -11.63 -21.28 39.34
C GLU A 674 -11.53 -21.39 37.80
N LEU A 675 -11.01 -20.35 37.13
CA LEU A 675 -10.76 -20.37 35.69
C LEU A 675 -9.72 -21.44 35.29
N LEU A 676 -8.66 -21.63 36.09
CA LEU A 676 -7.68 -22.70 35.88
C LEU A 676 -8.32 -24.09 36.03
N ASN A 677 -9.12 -24.31 37.07
CA ASN A 677 -9.86 -25.55 37.28
C ASN A 677 -10.84 -25.83 36.11
N ALA A 678 -11.55 -24.81 35.64
CA ALA A 678 -12.45 -24.91 34.48
C ALA A 678 -11.69 -25.23 33.17
N LYS A 679 -10.52 -24.61 32.95
CA LYS A 679 -9.63 -24.93 31.81
C LYS A 679 -9.18 -26.39 31.85
N LEU A 680 -8.76 -26.89 33.01
CA LEU A 680 -8.32 -28.28 33.18
C LEU A 680 -9.49 -29.27 32.93
N ALA A 681 -10.69 -28.95 33.40
CA ALA A 681 -11.89 -29.74 33.13
C ALA A 681 -12.24 -29.79 31.63
N LEU A 682 -12.18 -28.65 30.93
CA LEU A 682 -12.38 -28.59 29.47
C LEU A 682 -11.29 -29.34 28.70
N GLN A 683 -10.03 -29.26 29.15
CA GLN A 683 -8.93 -30.03 28.57
C GLN A 683 -9.15 -31.54 28.73
N ALA A 684 -9.62 -32.00 29.89
CA ALA A 684 -9.98 -33.41 30.11
C ALA A 684 -11.16 -33.87 29.23
N GLN A 685 -12.20 -33.04 29.08
CA GLN A 685 -13.32 -33.31 28.16
C GLN A 685 -12.85 -33.39 26.69
N LEU A 686 -11.94 -32.51 26.27
CA LEU A 686 -11.35 -32.57 24.93
C LEU A 686 -10.56 -33.85 24.70
N HIS A 687 -9.76 -34.30 25.68
CA HIS A 687 -9.06 -35.59 25.58
C HIS A 687 -10.04 -36.77 25.52
N GLN A 688 -11.15 -36.73 26.27
CA GLN A 688 -12.20 -37.74 26.18
C GLN A 688 -12.87 -37.76 24.80
N ILE A 689 -13.12 -36.60 24.19
CA ILE A 689 -13.70 -36.47 22.83
C ILE A 689 -12.71 -36.96 21.77
N LEU A 690 -11.41 -36.65 21.91
CA LEU A 690 -10.37 -37.14 20.99
C LEU A 690 -10.19 -38.66 21.09
N ASN A 691 -10.22 -39.23 22.30
CA ASN A 691 -10.21 -40.67 22.51
C ASN A 691 -11.46 -41.32 21.88
N ARG A 692 -12.65 -40.76 22.10
CA ARG A 692 -13.90 -41.22 21.45
C ARG A 692 -13.86 -41.11 19.93
N ARG A 693 -13.22 -40.08 19.37
CA ARG A 693 -12.97 -39.98 17.93
C ARG A 693 -12.02 -41.07 17.45
N HIS A 694 -10.97 -41.39 18.18
CA HIS A 694 -10.04 -42.47 17.84
C HIS A 694 -10.71 -43.86 17.94
N GLU A 695 -11.54 -44.09 18.96
CA GLU A 695 -12.43 -45.26 19.05
C GLU A 695 -13.32 -45.36 17.79
N LEU A 696 -13.95 -44.26 17.36
CA LEU A 696 -14.78 -44.24 16.13
C LEU A 696 -13.96 -44.42 14.84
N GLU A 697 -12.74 -43.90 14.76
CA GLU A 697 -11.86 -44.09 13.59
C GLU A 697 -11.33 -45.52 13.50
N THR A 698 -10.98 -46.16 14.61
CA THR A 698 -10.62 -47.59 14.63
C THR A 698 -11.82 -48.51 14.38
N LEU A 699 -13.01 -48.16 14.84
CA LEU A 699 -14.27 -48.84 14.46
C LEU A 699 -14.56 -48.67 12.96
N LYS A 700 -14.41 -47.46 12.40
CA LYS A 700 -14.56 -47.20 10.96
C LYS A 700 -13.54 -47.99 10.14
N ALA A 701 -12.29 -48.09 10.60
CA ALA A 701 -11.28 -48.91 9.94
C ALA A 701 -11.68 -50.40 9.92
N LYS A 702 -12.15 -50.94 11.05
CA LYS A 702 -12.66 -52.32 11.13
C LYS A 702 -13.89 -52.55 10.25
N VAL A 703 -14.83 -51.59 10.20
CA VAL A 703 -16.01 -51.66 9.33
C VAL A 703 -15.62 -51.60 7.85
N LEU A 704 -14.68 -50.73 7.46
CA LEU A 704 -14.15 -50.71 6.09
C LEU A 704 -13.40 -52.00 5.76
N GLU A 705 -12.68 -52.60 6.72
CA GLU A 705 -12.04 -53.89 6.53
C GLU A 705 -13.08 -55.00 6.32
N THR A 706 -14.11 -55.12 7.16
CA THR A 706 -15.18 -56.11 6.97
C THR A 706 -15.97 -55.87 5.69
N GLN A 707 -16.24 -54.62 5.33
CA GLN A 707 -16.87 -54.26 4.05
C GLN A 707 -15.97 -54.68 2.87
N SER A 708 -14.65 -54.46 2.95
CA SER A 708 -13.71 -54.91 1.91
C SER A 708 -13.62 -56.45 1.81
N ARG A 709 -13.78 -57.17 2.93
CA ARG A 709 -13.87 -58.63 2.95
C ARG A 709 -15.18 -59.11 2.30
N ILE A 710 -16.31 -58.46 2.59
CA ILE A 710 -17.62 -58.76 1.99
C ILE A 710 -17.64 -58.43 0.49
N SER A 711 -17.10 -57.27 0.07
CA SER A 711 -16.99 -56.90 -1.35
C SER A 711 -16.02 -57.77 -2.14
N ARG A 712 -15.19 -58.58 -1.49
CA ARG A 712 -14.35 -59.61 -2.15
C ARG A 712 -15.08 -60.95 -2.35
N THR A 713 -16.29 -61.14 -1.83
CA THR A 713 -17.00 -62.43 -1.93
C THR A 713 -18.08 -62.52 -3.00
N HIS A 714 -18.54 -61.41 -3.62
CA HIS A 714 -19.51 -61.47 -4.74
C HIS A 714 -19.30 -60.38 -5.81
N PRO A 715 -19.43 -60.71 -7.12
CA PRO A 715 -19.45 -59.77 -8.25
C PRO A 715 -20.85 -59.11 -8.44
N PRO A 716 -20.97 -58.07 -9.29
CA PRO A 716 -22.09 -57.11 -9.21
C PRO A 716 -23.32 -57.47 -10.06
N ILE A 717 -24.48 -56.94 -9.65
CA ILE A 717 -25.69 -56.77 -10.49
C ILE A 717 -26.18 -55.33 -10.32
N SER A 718 -26.58 -54.70 -11.43
CA SER A 718 -27.10 -53.34 -11.51
C SER A 718 -28.62 -53.27 -11.29
N ASN A 719 -29.14 -52.24 -10.61
CA ASN A 719 -30.10 -51.29 -11.20
C ASN A 719 -30.66 -50.22 -10.23
N ALA A 720 -31.22 -49.18 -10.86
CA ALA A 720 -32.33 -48.31 -10.40
C ALA A 720 -32.09 -47.13 -9.43
N ALA A 721 -32.24 -45.94 -10.04
CA ALA A 721 -33.03 -44.79 -9.58
C ALA A 721 -32.40 -43.68 -8.71
N THR A 722 -32.86 -42.46 -8.97
CA THR A 722 -32.12 -41.19 -8.73
C THR A 722 -33.10 -40.04 -8.44
N ILE A 723 -33.36 -39.76 -7.14
CA ILE A 723 -33.86 -38.48 -6.54
C ILE A 723 -35.19 -37.87 -7.10
N PRO A 724 -35.74 -36.74 -6.60
CA PRO A 724 -35.57 -36.03 -5.31
C PRO A 724 -36.89 -35.93 -4.47
N PRO A 725 -37.46 -34.78 -4.02
CA PRO A 725 -37.73 -34.57 -2.58
C PRO A 725 -39.20 -34.20 -2.21
N GLU A 726 -39.50 -34.00 -0.91
CA GLU A 726 -40.03 -32.73 -0.35
C GLU A 726 -40.59 -32.83 1.11
N GLN A 727 -40.27 -31.78 1.89
CA GLN A 727 -41.02 -31.13 2.98
C GLN A 727 -41.80 -31.91 4.10
N ASN A 728 -41.35 -31.64 5.34
CA ASN A 728 -42.14 -31.20 6.53
C ASN A 728 -43.40 -32.00 6.97
N SER A 729 -43.55 -32.37 8.24
CA SER A 729 -43.51 -31.42 9.37
C SER A 729 -43.58 -32.06 10.78
N SER A 730 -43.28 -31.21 11.79
CA SER A 730 -43.66 -31.28 13.21
C SER A 730 -42.72 -31.98 14.24
N VAL A 731 -42.61 -31.31 15.40
CA VAL A 731 -42.10 -31.75 16.71
C VAL A 731 -40.68 -32.35 16.79
N GLN A 732 -39.66 -31.53 16.49
CA GLN A 732 -38.41 -31.65 17.25
C GLN A 732 -38.56 -30.95 18.60
N SER A 733 -38.56 -31.74 19.68
CA SER A 733 -38.48 -31.24 21.05
C SER A 733 -37.14 -30.55 21.29
N ILE A 734 -37.14 -29.26 21.62
CA ILE A 734 -35.91 -28.51 21.95
C ILE A 734 -35.27 -29.14 23.20
N PRO A 735 -34.03 -29.66 23.12
CA PRO A 735 -33.39 -30.29 24.28
C PRO A 735 -33.25 -29.31 25.44
N LYS A 736 -33.62 -29.73 26.66
CA LYS A 736 -33.72 -28.88 27.87
C LYS A 736 -32.41 -28.16 28.26
N TRP A 737 -31.26 -28.58 27.71
CA TRP A 737 -29.98 -27.89 27.91
C TRP A 737 -29.89 -26.56 27.12
N TYR A 738 -30.51 -26.47 25.94
CA TYR A 738 -30.43 -25.28 25.08
C TYR A 738 -31.20 -24.09 25.66
N GLN A 739 -32.32 -24.33 26.35
CA GLN A 739 -33.06 -23.27 27.05
C GLN A 739 -32.29 -22.69 28.24
N LYS A 740 -31.53 -23.51 28.98
CA LYS A 740 -30.73 -23.02 30.13
C LYS A 740 -29.61 -22.05 29.73
N LEU A 741 -29.06 -22.19 28.53
CA LEU A 741 -27.99 -21.31 28.02
C LEU A 741 -28.49 -19.93 27.54
N ARG A 742 -29.79 -19.71 27.35
CA ARG A 742 -30.35 -18.36 27.12
C ARG A 742 -30.83 -17.66 28.41
N ALA A 743 -31.03 -18.40 29.50
CA ALA A 743 -31.54 -17.86 30.75
C ALA A 743 -30.44 -17.23 31.63
N ASN A 744 -29.20 -17.71 31.55
CA ASN A 744 -28.08 -17.23 32.37
C ASN A 744 -27.18 -16.24 31.60
N SER A 745 -27.75 -15.13 31.15
CA SER A 745 -27.00 -13.95 30.69
C SER A 745 -27.11 -12.85 31.76
N PRO A 746 -26.10 -12.66 32.63
CA PRO A 746 -26.17 -11.65 33.70
C PRO A 746 -25.97 -10.24 33.12
N SER A 747 -27.08 -9.59 32.74
CA SER A 747 -27.10 -8.19 32.32
C SER A 747 -26.89 -7.25 33.51
N GLN A 748 -25.63 -6.95 33.85
CA GLN A 748 -25.30 -5.91 34.82
C GLN A 748 -25.59 -4.52 34.24
N SER A 749 -26.79 -4.01 34.49
CA SER A 749 -27.14 -2.62 34.22
C SER A 749 -26.56 -1.72 35.32
N ILE A 750 -25.47 -1.02 35.03
CA ILE A 750 -24.96 0.06 35.88
C ILE A 750 -25.90 1.26 35.74
N GLN A 751 -26.61 1.63 36.81
CA GLN A 751 -27.27 2.93 36.91
C GLN A 751 -26.29 3.99 37.44
N PRO A 752 -26.32 5.23 36.92
CA PRO A 752 -25.66 6.35 37.56
C PRO A 752 -26.55 6.93 38.67
N THR A 753 -25.92 7.25 39.81
CA THR A 753 -26.46 8.15 40.84
C THR A 753 -25.41 9.19 41.17
N ASN A 754 -25.86 10.39 41.57
CA ASN A 754 -25.04 11.57 41.87
C ASN A 754 -23.92 11.31 42.88
#